data_AF-A0A017SYL3-F1
#
_entry.id   AF-A0A017SYL3-F1
#
_cell.length_a   1.000
_cell.length_b   1.000
_cell.length_c   1.000
_cell.angle_alpha   90.00
_cell.angle_beta   90.00
_cell.angle_gamma   90.00
#
_symmetry.space_group_name_H-M   'P 1'
#
loop_
_entity.id
_entity.type
_entity.pdbx_description
1 polymer ?
#
loop_
_entity_poly.entity_id
_entity_poly.type
_entity_poly.pdbx_seq_one_letter_code
_entity_poly.pdbx_strand_id
1 'polypeptide(L)'
;MAATGHVLLAAALGLAALGAQSPALGPEQTVAPQILTAERFEVDALATVAGPGGFLVTWQAAPYSVNSAHIRATLLDPDGQPLDPVGVTLGEWSGSPYPWLKATGGTNEYLVVWQETDGNTPAETLRGALLAPPGSGNNPILSRSLISQIGQLVGPPALAFDAAPGHPTSGRYLLLYANADGVWARWMSPTPDGLSDPPDTDFMIIDGSTPVSAPRLAAACSTGGCLVAWEGLWYDTSTQALQTALFTRAVSGLDQAGLGPTQMVLPFEPEELGDLALSADGDGYLLSYAIDAGVPSVNVLQLDAAGAPLDPTPLVVTSDPTARFPLLARTGPGEHLLAWLSNHATVTLTTLDTQPAPPTSGQETDLSWLGSSSQTVGLACTDAPTRCVLTGPFNTGALTLQGALVDPDLGSAPDAPHTLATRPSAQRVPDLACGRGGACLVTWQEAEGFSKNPFMTAVIDAQPTADEPLAIRVEAPVRIGQGLPDSRPTVAAASLEPGARQRFLAAWRGQYDQVDSFQQGILAMVLDASGSRVPITLAPPVDEPSPFTDPAAAASRDHFMVAWGESQGVDENALHVARIGARGDLAGGQPEVLSIDDDTLLGGYPPVITHDGEAFLLVWPTHDAHLFHLTGWRVTATGPRPTAVGEPFVAAGSLQTMRAGSYALASEGNGVSLLIWEDTFYGPGDVDYELRAVRLGPTGFPLGDSVRVTSGVSVHHPRVTFDGEVYLVSWQRRRGDNEESWGTWIGRDGSVFPEGGFPLSADVRTDEAPSPTRAAVVSSPGEGLTLLATTQSRFEEPGGGGYVDPARVRAKLLGNPCQRASAPVTCAGSACVEAGWCHPLTETCEAQVPRPDGTVCEGGLCVAGTCVPSPESTPPAEPPPAPLDVGDDPAAAGCGCHAVSSGSSGLPGLPALLGLLALLGCRVSRRRAARA
;
A
#
# COMPACT_ATOMS: atom_id res chain seq x y z
N MET A 1 71.43 -36.43 27.80
CA MET A 1 71.61 -34.99 27.49
C MET A 1 70.39 -34.51 26.72
N ALA A 2 70.28 -33.21 26.47
CA ALA A 2 69.20 -32.50 25.77
C ALA A 2 68.79 -33.10 24.40
N ALA A 3 67.58 -32.87 23.86
CA ALA A 3 66.35 -32.34 24.47
C ALA A 3 65.11 -32.58 23.56
N THR A 4 63.92 -32.48 24.18
CA THR A 4 62.59 -32.15 23.62
C THR A 4 62.38 -32.13 22.10
N GLY A 5 61.57 -33.07 21.62
CA GLY A 5 60.61 -32.87 20.54
C GLY A 5 59.31 -33.58 20.94
N HIS A 6 58.17 -32.89 20.97
CA HIS A 6 56.89 -33.50 21.33
C HIS A 6 56.02 -33.73 20.10
N VAL A 7 55.51 -34.96 19.98
CA VAL A 7 54.51 -35.34 18.99
C VAL A 7 53.14 -34.93 19.52
N LEU A 8 52.35 -34.22 18.71
CA LEU A 8 50.92 -34.11 18.90
C LEU A 8 50.23 -34.77 17.72
N LEU A 9 49.47 -35.83 18.02
CA LEU A 9 48.78 -36.65 17.04
C LEU A 9 47.40 -36.04 16.77
N ALA A 10 47.09 -35.71 15.51
CA ALA A 10 45.77 -35.24 15.13
C ALA A 10 44.79 -36.43 15.14
N ALA A 11 43.90 -36.47 16.14
CA ALA A 11 42.78 -37.41 16.21
C ALA A 11 41.47 -36.63 16.09
N ALA A 12 40.76 -36.79 14.98
CA ALA A 12 39.46 -36.16 14.78
C ALA A 12 38.37 -36.93 15.54
N LEU A 13 37.68 -36.24 16.44
CA LEU A 13 36.40 -36.66 17.01
C LEU A 13 35.39 -35.54 16.76
N GLY A 14 34.37 -35.83 15.96
CA GLY A 14 33.32 -34.87 15.66
C GLY A 14 32.29 -34.80 16.79
N LEU A 15 32.10 -33.61 17.36
CA LEU A 15 30.80 -33.25 17.94
C LEU A 15 29.98 -32.60 16.83
N ALA A 16 28.91 -33.28 16.42
CA ALA A 16 27.83 -32.61 15.70
C ALA A 16 27.00 -31.83 16.73
N ALA A 17 27.36 -30.58 16.96
CA ALA A 17 26.49 -29.66 17.70
C ALA A 17 25.26 -29.38 16.81
N LEU A 18 24.13 -29.99 17.16
CA LEU A 18 22.83 -29.55 16.66
C LEU A 18 22.53 -28.19 17.28
N GLY A 19 22.92 -27.12 16.59
CA GLY A 19 22.44 -25.79 16.91
C GLY A 19 20.95 -25.74 16.61
N ALA A 20 20.13 -25.75 17.67
CA ALA A 20 18.75 -25.30 17.53
C ALA A 20 18.81 -23.84 17.06
N GLN A 21 18.27 -23.58 15.88
CA GLN A 21 17.97 -22.21 15.46
C GLN A 21 16.72 -21.80 16.23
N SER A 22 16.76 -20.68 16.94
CA SER A 22 15.57 -20.05 17.52
C SER A 22 14.52 -19.88 16.41
N PRO A 23 13.22 -20.10 16.68
CA PRO A 23 12.17 -19.85 15.70
C PRO A 23 12.25 -18.38 15.26
N ALA A 24 12.43 -18.17 13.96
CA ALA A 24 12.32 -16.85 13.36
C ALA A 24 10.85 -16.62 13.03
N LEU A 25 10.29 -15.51 13.54
CA LEU A 25 8.91 -15.12 13.29
C LEU A 25 8.61 -15.14 11.78
N GLY A 26 7.56 -15.86 11.40
CA GLY A 26 7.17 -16.03 10.01
C GLY A 26 6.70 -14.72 9.35
N PRO A 27 6.76 -14.60 8.02
CA PRO A 27 6.26 -13.42 7.32
C PRO A 27 4.74 -13.28 7.50
N GLU A 28 4.33 -12.10 7.96
CA GLU A 28 2.97 -11.69 8.30
C GLU A 28 1.89 -12.36 7.44
N GLN A 29 1.13 -13.30 8.02
CA GLN A 29 -0.18 -13.63 7.50
C GLN A 29 -1.18 -12.59 8.00
N THR A 30 -1.37 -11.52 7.23
CA THR A 30 -2.49 -10.60 7.45
C THR A 30 -3.79 -11.36 7.18
N VAL A 31 -4.35 -11.99 8.22
CA VAL A 31 -5.75 -12.41 8.23
C VAL A 31 -6.55 -11.19 7.82
N ALA A 32 -7.25 -11.27 6.68
CA ALA A 32 -7.77 -10.10 5.99
C ALA A 32 -8.54 -9.21 6.97
N PRO A 33 -8.22 -7.91 7.09
CA PRO A 33 -8.56 -7.11 8.26
C PRO A 33 -10.08 -7.08 8.49
N GLN A 34 -10.53 -7.96 9.38
CA GLN A 34 -11.92 -8.11 9.81
C GLN A 34 -12.24 -6.86 10.63
N ILE A 35 -12.80 -5.85 9.96
CA ILE A 35 -13.20 -4.61 10.62
C ILE A 35 -14.29 -4.97 11.63
N LEU A 36 -13.96 -4.95 12.92
CA LEU A 36 -14.95 -4.89 13.98
C LEU A 36 -15.61 -3.52 13.87
N THR A 37 -16.72 -3.47 13.11
CA THR A 37 -17.49 -2.26 12.84
C THR A 37 -18.25 -1.84 14.08
N ALA A 38 -17.54 -1.26 15.03
CA ALA A 38 -18.11 -0.21 15.84
C ALA A 38 -18.76 0.82 14.91
N GLU A 39 -19.97 1.28 15.25
CA GLU A 39 -20.50 2.52 14.70
C GLU A 39 -19.58 3.69 15.11
N ARG A 40 -19.86 4.93 14.70
CA ARG A 40 -18.95 6.07 14.94
C ARG A 40 -18.80 6.44 16.43
N PHE A 41 -17.95 5.69 17.12
CA PHE A 41 -17.66 5.74 18.54
C PHE A 41 -16.16 5.97 18.75
N GLU A 42 -15.81 6.81 19.71
CA GLU A 42 -14.46 6.93 20.25
C GLU A 42 -14.15 5.72 21.15
N VAL A 43 -12.91 5.23 21.08
CA VAL A 43 -12.46 3.99 21.73
C VAL A 43 -11.29 4.33 22.65
N ASP A 44 -11.66 4.77 23.86
CA ASP A 44 -10.70 5.24 24.88
C ASP A 44 -10.04 4.07 25.62
N ALA A 45 -10.86 3.11 26.05
CA ALA A 45 -10.45 1.95 26.85
C ALA A 45 -10.63 0.64 26.08
N LEU A 46 -9.61 -0.22 26.13
CA LEU A 46 -9.56 -1.52 25.46
C LEU A 46 -8.92 -2.56 26.38
N ALA A 47 -9.43 -3.78 26.36
CA ALA A 47 -8.78 -4.96 26.93
C ALA A 47 -8.98 -6.16 25.99
N THR A 48 -8.03 -7.10 25.99
CA THR A 48 -8.13 -8.35 25.23
C THR A 48 -7.55 -9.47 26.06
N VAL A 49 -8.22 -10.61 26.08
CA VAL A 49 -7.79 -11.79 26.81
C VAL A 49 -8.16 -13.08 26.08
N ALA A 50 -7.26 -14.05 26.10
CA ALA A 50 -7.49 -15.39 25.60
C ALA A 50 -8.22 -16.22 26.66
N GLY A 51 -8.94 -17.25 26.23
CA GLY A 51 -9.68 -18.09 27.16
C GLY A 51 -10.31 -19.31 26.49
N PRO A 52 -11.30 -19.93 27.13
CA PRO A 52 -11.93 -21.13 26.64
C PRO A 52 -12.59 -20.89 25.28
N GLY A 53 -12.02 -21.50 24.23
CA GLY A 53 -12.55 -21.47 22.87
C GLY A 53 -12.18 -20.27 22.01
N GLY A 54 -11.26 -19.39 22.42
CA GLY A 54 -10.81 -18.26 21.61
C GLY A 54 -10.38 -17.04 22.44
N PHE A 55 -10.85 -15.86 22.04
CA PHE A 55 -10.50 -14.59 22.68
C PHE A 55 -11.74 -13.77 23.01
N LEU A 56 -11.65 -12.94 24.05
CA LEU A 56 -12.59 -11.86 24.31
C LEU A 56 -11.88 -10.52 24.12
N VAL A 57 -12.43 -9.67 23.26
CA VAL A 57 -12.01 -8.28 23.08
C VAL A 57 -13.10 -7.39 23.66
N THR A 58 -12.75 -6.50 24.58
CA THR A 58 -13.70 -5.59 25.24
C THR A 58 -13.24 -4.15 25.11
N TRP A 59 -14.16 -3.26 24.77
CA TRP A 59 -13.85 -1.86 24.53
C TRP A 59 -14.94 -0.93 25.01
N GLN A 60 -14.57 0.30 25.30
CA GLN A 60 -15.50 1.42 25.41
C GLN A 60 -15.86 1.94 24.02
N ALA A 61 -17.14 2.23 23.82
CA ALA A 61 -17.67 2.87 22.63
C ALA A 61 -18.39 4.16 23.07
N ALA A 62 -17.73 5.30 22.96
CA ALA A 62 -18.27 6.62 23.30
C ALA A 62 -18.79 7.35 22.04
N PRO A 63 -20.10 7.63 21.90
CA PRO A 63 -20.59 8.44 20.79
C PRO A 63 -20.10 9.88 20.95
N TYR A 64 -19.91 10.58 19.83
CA TYR A 64 -19.56 12.01 19.81
C TYR A 64 -20.54 12.92 20.61
N SER A 65 -21.70 12.41 21.01
CA SER A 65 -22.53 13.00 22.07
C SER A 65 -22.03 12.56 23.47
N VAL A 66 -21.31 13.47 24.13
CA VAL A 66 -20.53 13.37 25.39
C VAL A 66 -21.21 12.82 26.67
N ASN A 67 -22.37 12.16 26.59
CA ASN A 67 -23.21 11.79 27.75
C ASN A 67 -23.60 10.30 27.85
N SER A 68 -23.17 9.42 26.95
CA SER A 68 -23.66 8.03 26.90
C SER A 68 -22.68 7.03 26.26
N ALA A 69 -21.63 6.63 26.98
CA ALA A 69 -20.70 5.62 26.50
C ALA A 69 -21.18 4.20 26.83
N HIS A 70 -20.85 3.24 25.97
CA HIS A 70 -21.20 1.84 26.12
C HIS A 70 -19.95 1.00 26.36
N ILE A 71 -19.94 0.12 27.36
CA ILE A 71 -18.94 -0.94 27.45
C ILE A 71 -19.43 -2.09 26.57
N ARG A 72 -18.66 -2.45 25.54
CA ARG A 72 -18.99 -3.46 24.54
C ARG A 72 -17.93 -4.56 24.50
N ALA A 73 -18.30 -5.71 23.97
CA ALA A 73 -17.40 -6.84 23.82
C ALA A 73 -17.74 -7.68 22.59
N THR A 74 -16.75 -8.39 22.06
CA THR A 74 -16.94 -9.42 21.03
C THR A 74 -16.09 -10.64 21.40
N LEU A 75 -16.65 -11.81 21.12
CA LEU A 75 -15.94 -13.08 21.18
C LEU A 75 -15.32 -13.34 19.81
N LEU A 76 -14.02 -13.63 19.78
CA LEU A 76 -13.33 -14.18 18.62
C LEU A 76 -13.14 -15.69 18.82
N ASP A 77 -13.16 -16.44 17.73
CA ASP A 77 -12.73 -17.84 17.73
C ASP A 77 -11.19 -17.98 17.80
N PRO A 78 -10.60 -19.20 17.85
CA PRO A 78 -9.16 -19.38 17.94
C PRO A 78 -8.38 -18.90 16.70
N ASP A 79 -9.06 -18.73 15.56
CA ASP A 79 -8.51 -18.18 14.32
C ASP A 79 -8.80 -16.66 14.19
N GLY A 80 -9.20 -16.02 15.29
CA GLY A 80 -9.42 -14.57 15.40
C GLY A 80 -10.69 -14.05 14.74
N GLN A 81 -11.59 -14.93 14.28
CA GLN A 81 -12.80 -14.50 13.56
C GLN A 81 -13.90 -14.06 14.54
N PRO A 82 -14.61 -12.94 14.29
CA PRO A 82 -15.65 -12.46 15.19
C PRO A 82 -16.90 -13.34 15.15
N LEU A 83 -17.21 -13.96 16.29
CA LEU A 83 -18.41 -14.78 16.49
C LEU A 83 -19.67 -13.93 16.75
N ASP A 84 -19.47 -12.70 17.23
CA ASP A 84 -20.48 -11.64 17.29
C ASP A 84 -19.88 -10.36 16.68
N PRO A 85 -20.02 -10.13 15.37
CA PRO A 85 -19.47 -8.95 14.70
C PRO A 85 -20.20 -7.64 15.05
N VAL A 86 -21.40 -7.72 15.67
CA VAL A 86 -22.12 -6.54 16.17
C VAL A 86 -21.58 -6.12 17.53
N GLY A 87 -21.24 -7.11 18.37
CA GLY A 87 -20.69 -6.95 19.70
C GLY A 87 -21.76 -6.75 20.78
N VAL A 88 -21.65 -7.50 21.87
CA VAL A 88 -22.57 -7.43 23.01
C VAL A 88 -22.29 -6.21 23.88
N THR A 89 -23.31 -5.41 24.20
CA THR A 89 -23.20 -4.28 25.13
C THR A 89 -23.32 -4.77 26.58
N LEU A 90 -22.21 -4.73 27.33
CA LEU A 90 -22.08 -5.13 28.73
C LEU A 90 -22.62 -4.09 29.71
N GLY A 91 -22.54 -2.81 29.35
CA GLY A 91 -23.03 -1.69 30.15
C GLY A 91 -23.36 -0.48 29.29
N GLU A 92 -24.34 0.30 29.73
CA GLU A 92 -24.63 1.65 29.23
C GLU A 92 -24.35 2.61 30.38
N TRP A 93 -23.63 3.69 30.14
CA TRP A 93 -23.16 4.59 31.18
C TRP A 93 -23.26 6.06 30.79
N SER A 94 -23.80 6.87 31.69
CA SER A 94 -23.88 8.33 31.56
C SER A 94 -22.89 9.02 32.50
N GLY A 95 -21.63 9.13 32.09
CA GLY A 95 -20.56 9.74 32.89
C GLY A 95 -19.31 10.14 32.08
N SER A 96 -18.27 10.56 32.79
CA SER A 96 -17.05 11.17 32.23
C SER A 96 -16.12 10.12 31.62
N PRO A 97 -15.74 10.21 30.33
CA PRO A 97 -15.43 9.07 29.44
C PRO A 97 -14.13 8.27 29.67
N TYR A 98 -13.63 8.14 30.90
CA TYR A 98 -12.39 7.39 31.21
C TYR A 98 -12.60 6.29 32.29
N PRO A 99 -13.45 5.29 32.05
CA PRO A 99 -13.61 4.13 32.91
C PRO A 99 -12.44 3.16 32.70
N TRP A 100 -11.70 2.82 33.75
CA TRP A 100 -10.68 1.77 33.60
C TRP A 100 -11.33 0.41 33.32
N LEU A 101 -11.06 -0.13 32.13
CA LEU A 101 -11.54 -1.43 31.65
C LEU A 101 -10.47 -2.51 31.82
N LYS A 102 -10.88 -3.70 32.26
CA LYS A 102 -10.07 -4.93 32.31
C LYS A 102 -10.92 -6.16 31.96
N ALA A 103 -10.28 -7.18 31.41
CA ALA A 103 -10.88 -8.48 31.18
C ALA A 103 -9.91 -9.60 31.59
N THR A 104 -10.42 -10.75 32.01
CA THR A 104 -9.62 -11.96 32.25
C THR A 104 -10.39 -13.22 31.89
N GLY A 105 -9.70 -14.27 31.42
CA GLY A 105 -10.28 -15.56 31.05
C GLY A 105 -10.32 -16.52 32.23
N GLY A 106 -11.45 -17.21 32.41
CA GLY A 106 -11.66 -18.27 33.38
C GLY A 106 -11.58 -19.67 32.76
N THR A 107 -12.19 -20.67 33.39
CA THR A 107 -12.14 -22.07 32.91
C THR A 107 -13.15 -22.33 31.79
N ASN A 108 -14.38 -21.79 31.90
CA ASN A 108 -15.42 -21.89 30.87
C ASN A 108 -16.10 -20.55 30.62
N GLU A 109 -15.52 -19.44 31.07
CA GLU A 109 -16.17 -18.14 31.14
C GLU A 109 -15.12 -17.02 31.10
N TYR A 110 -15.56 -15.78 30.90
CA TYR A 110 -14.70 -14.59 30.92
C TYR A 110 -15.28 -13.56 31.90
N LEU A 111 -14.43 -12.90 32.68
CA LEU A 111 -14.84 -11.80 33.54
C LEU A 111 -14.34 -10.46 32.96
N VAL A 112 -15.25 -9.51 32.83
CA VAL A 112 -14.96 -8.12 32.44
C VAL A 112 -15.32 -7.22 33.61
N VAL A 113 -14.38 -6.38 34.02
CA VAL A 113 -14.58 -5.37 35.07
C VAL A 113 -14.34 -3.98 34.52
N TRP A 114 -15.24 -3.06 34.85
CA TRP A 114 -15.08 -1.64 34.55
C TRP A 114 -15.47 -0.77 35.74
N GLN A 115 -14.84 0.38 35.83
CA GLN A 115 -15.24 1.50 36.68
C GLN A 115 -16.47 2.19 36.07
N GLU A 116 -17.44 2.57 36.91
CA GLU A 116 -18.52 3.47 36.54
C GLU A 116 -18.63 4.59 37.59
N THR A 117 -18.42 5.83 37.16
CA THR A 117 -18.72 7.01 37.97
C THR A 117 -20.21 7.34 37.85
N ASP A 118 -20.94 7.34 38.96
CA ASP A 118 -22.33 7.80 39.01
C ASP A 118 -22.36 9.31 38.72
N GLY A 119 -22.94 9.76 37.60
CA GLY A 119 -22.92 11.17 37.17
C GLY A 119 -23.55 12.20 38.12
N ASN A 120 -24.10 11.78 39.27
CA ASN A 120 -24.64 12.63 40.34
C ASN A 120 -23.80 12.64 41.63
N THR A 121 -22.77 11.79 41.76
CA THR A 121 -21.98 11.62 42.99
C THR A 121 -20.51 11.26 42.70
N PRO A 122 -19.54 11.75 43.49
CA PRO A 122 -18.13 11.34 43.39
C PRO A 122 -17.88 9.94 43.99
N ALA A 123 -18.91 9.09 44.01
CA ALA A 123 -18.80 7.68 44.35
C ALA A 123 -18.59 6.91 43.06
N GLU A 124 -17.59 6.03 43.06
CA GLU A 124 -17.25 5.21 41.90
C GLU A 124 -17.58 3.75 42.22
N THR A 125 -18.10 3.06 41.22
CA THR A 125 -18.50 1.66 41.37
C THR A 125 -17.68 0.77 40.46
N LEU A 126 -17.31 -0.40 40.94
CA LEU A 126 -16.78 -1.45 40.07
C LEU A 126 -17.95 -2.35 39.67
N ARG A 127 -18.18 -2.48 38.37
CA ARG A 127 -19.13 -3.42 37.79
C ARG A 127 -18.41 -4.59 37.15
N GLY A 128 -19.03 -5.77 37.26
CA GLY A 128 -18.61 -6.98 36.59
C GLY A 128 -19.67 -7.46 35.60
N ALA A 129 -19.23 -7.96 34.45
CA ALA A 129 -20.01 -8.84 33.60
C ALA A 129 -19.27 -10.17 33.45
N LEU A 130 -19.98 -11.27 33.71
CA LEU A 130 -19.51 -12.62 33.43
C LEU A 130 -20.06 -13.04 32.06
N LEU A 131 -19.20 -13.45 31.14
CA LEU A 131 -19.58 -13.95 29.82
C LEU A 131 -19.29 -15.45 29.71
N ALA A 132 -20.22 -16.16 29.09
CA ALA A 132 -20.06 -17.52 28.61
C ALA A 132 -19.09 -17.59 27.42
N PRO A 133 -18.60 -18.79 27.06
CA PRO A 133 -17.65 -18.95 25.98
C PRO A 133 -18.38 -19.03 24.62
N PRO A 134 -17.62 -19.03 23.51
CA PRO A 134 -18.12 -19.36 22.17
C PRO A 134 -19.10 -20.55 22.14
N GLY A 135 -20.23 -20.37 21.45
CA GLY A 135 -21.22 -21.44 21.20
C GLY A 135 -22.22 -21.72 22.33
N SER A 136 -22.19 -20.96 23.42
CA SER A 136 -23.09 -21.14 24.58
C SER A 136 -24.56 -20.75 24.35
N GLY A 137 -24.83 -19.83 23.42
CA GLY A 137 -26.17 -19.41 23.02
C GLY A 137 -26.23 -17.96 22.51
N ASN A 138 -27.44 -17.47 22.21
CA ASN A 138 -27.66 -16.16 21.57
C ASN A 138 -27.44 -14.94 22.49
N ASN A 139 -27.05 -15.13 23.74
CA ASN A 139 -26.64 -14.06 24.65
C ASN A 139 -25.46 -14.59 25.49
N PRO A 140 -24.24 -14.06 25.31
CA PRO A 140 -23.09 -14.55 26.07
C PRO A 140 -23.11 -14.09 27.52
N ILE A 141 -23.91 -13.10 27.93
CA ILE A 141 -23.86 -12.59 29.32
C ILE A 141 -24.55 -13.55 30.29
N LEU A 142 -23.76 -14.14 31.19
CA LEU A 142 -24.21 -15.00 32.30
C LEU A 142 -24.72 -14.19 33.49
N SER A 143 -24.05 -13.08 33.81
CA SER A 143 -24.43 -12.17 34.91
C SER A 143 -23.88 -10.77 34.69
N ARG A 144 -24.55 -9.77 35.25
CA ARG A 144 -24.03 -8.41 35.46
C ARG A 144 -24.22 -8.07 36.93
N SER A 145 -23.23 -7.48 37.57
CA SER A 145 -23.30 -7.17 39.01
C SER A 145 -22.48 -5.94 39.38
N LEU A 146 -22.91 -5.28 40.46
CA LEU A 146 -22.13 -4.30 41.20
C LEU A 146 -21.20 -5.07 42.13
N ILE A 147 -19.90 -5.06 41.86
CA ILE A 147 -18.91 -5.80 42.65
C ILE A 147 -18.68 -5.08 43.99
N SER A 148 -18.43 -3.77 43.93
CA SER A 148 -18.22 -2.94 45.11
C SER A 148 -18.63 -1.49 44.88
N GLN A 149 -19.21 -0.87 45.91
CA GLN A 149 -19.33 0.59 46.03
C GLN A 149 -18.12 1.08 46.81
N ILE A 150 -17.23 1.76 46.12
CA ILE A 150 -15.99 2.29 46.69
C ILE A 150 -16.06 3.82 46.74
N GLY A 151 -15.10 4.42 47.44
CA GLY A 151 -14.87 5.85 47.32
C GLY A 151 -14.31 6.19 45.94
N GLN A 152 -13.59 7.30 45.85
CA GLN A 152 -12.76 7.58 44.68
C GLN A 152 -11.72 6.46 44.52
N LEU A 153 -11.70 5.79 43.36
CA LEU A 153 -10.59 4.92 42.98
C LEU A 153 -9.34 5.78 42.75
N VAL A 154 -8.18 5.17 42.94
CA VAL A 154 -6.90 5.82 42.68
C VAL A 154 -6.04 4.92 41.80
N GLY A 155 -6.54 4.57 40.61
CA GLY A 155 -5.80 3.81 39.60
C GLY A 155 -6.60 2.68 38.96
N PRO A 156 -6.16 2.17 37.80
CA PRO A 156 -6.83 1.07 37.11
C PRO A 156 -6.84 -0.21 37.97
N PRO A 157 -7.94 -0.97 37.99
CA PRO A 157 -7.95 -2.28 38.61
C PRO A 157 -7.06 -3.26 37.84
N ALA A 158 -6.74 -4.39 38.47
CA ALA A 158 -6.11 -5.55 37.82
C ALA A 158 -6.96 -6.80 38.03
N LEU A 159 -6.87 -7.75 37.09
CA LEU A 159 -7.61 -9.01 37.11
C LEU A 159 -6.68 -10.18 36.80
N ALA A 160 -6.85 -11.28 37.55
CA ALA A 160 -6.27 -12.57 37.23
C ALA A 160 -7.27 -13.70 37.55
N PHE A 161 -6.99 -14.91 37.07
CA PHE A 161 -7.80 -16.11 37.34
C PHE A 161 -6.92 -17.24 37.86
N ASP A 162 -7.28 -17.83 39.00
CA ASP A 162 -6.55 -18.95 39.57
C ASP A 162 -6.99 -20.28 38.94
N ALA A 163 -6.26 -20.70 37.91
CA ALA A 163 -6.44 -22.00 37.28
C ALA A 163 -5.75 -23.18 38.03
N ALA A 164 -5.03 -22.94 39.14
CA ALA A 164 -4.18 -23.95 39.77
C ALA A 164 -5.04 -25.05 40.44
N PRO A 165 -4.97 -26.33 39.98
CA PRO A 165 -5.87 -27.37 40.48
C PRO A 165 -5.53 -27.76 41.92
N GLY A 166 -6.49 -27.55 42.83
CA GLY A 166 -6.37 -27.92 44.25
C GLY A 166 -5.95 -26.79 45.19
N HIS A 167 -5.72 -25.58 44.68
CA HIS A 167 -5.64 -24.38 45.51
C HIS A 167 -7.00 -24.08 46.20
N PRO A 168 -7.04 -23.45 47.39
CA PRO A 168 -8.29 -23.00 48.03
C PRO A 168 -9.05 -21.96 47.19
N THR A 169 -8.30 -21.29 46.33
CA THR A 169 -8.69 -20.22 45.41
C THR A 169 -8.93 -20.71 43.98
N SER A 170 -8.70 -22.02 43.72
CA SER A 170 -8.83 -22.66 42.42
C SER A 170 -10.21 -22.43 41.80
N GLY A 171 -10.23 -21.97 40.55
CA GLY A 171 -11.45 -21.62 39.83
C GLY A 171 -12.08 -20.31 40.31
N ARG A 172 -11.32 -19.35 40.87
CA ARG A 172 -11.79 -18.00 41.22
C ARG A 172 -11.01 -16.91 40.51
N TYR A 173 -11.67 -15.77 40.32
CA TYR A 173 -11.03 -14.54 39.87
C TYR A 173 -10.46 -13.74 41.05
N LEU A 174 -9.25 -13.23 40.89
CA LEU A 174 -8.64 -12.24 41.78
C LEU A 174 -8.79 -10.85 41.14
N LEU A 175 -9.53 -9.96 41.80
CA LEU A 175 -9.62 -8.54 41.45
C LEU A 175 -8.78 -7.72 42.42
N LEU A 176 -7.95 -6.84 41.88
CA LEU A 176 -7.26 -5.80 42.63
C LEU A 176 -7.85 -4.43 42.30
N TYR A 177 -7.95 -3.56 43.29
CA TYR A 177 -8.27 -2.15 43.09
C TYR A 177 -7.63 -1.29 44.18
N ALA A 178 -7.40 -0.01 43.88
CA ALA A 178 -6.84 0.96 44.80
C ALA A 178 -7.88 2.06 45.10
N ASN A 179 -8.07 2.40 46.36
CA ASN A 179 -8.88 3.54 46.79
C ASN A 179 -8.05 4.41 47.76
N ALA A 180 -8.64 5.49 48.27
CA ALA A 180 -7.97 6.37 49.24
C ALA A 180 -7.56 5.68 50.57
N ASP A 181 -8.11 4.49 50.86
CA ASP A 181 -7.82 3.70 52.06
C ASP A 181 -6.75 2.61 51.82
N GLY A 182 -6.23 2.47 50.59
CA GLY A 182 -5.15 1.54 50.25
C GLY A 182 -5.44 0.66 49.03
N VAL A 183 -4.69 -0.45 48.91
CA VAL A 183 -4.86 -1.45 47.84
C VAL A 183 -5.55 -2.69 48.40
N TRP A 184 -6.58 -3.13 47.70
CA TRP A 184 -7.49 -4.20 48.10
C TRP A 184 -7.45 -5.37 47.11
N ALA A 185 -7.65 -6.58 47.63
CA ALA A 185 -7.91 -7.78 46.84
C ALA A 185 -9.30 -8.33 47.16
N ARG A 186 -9.95 -8.91 46.15
CA ARG A 186 -11.19 -9.67 46.29
C ARG A 186 -11.11 -10.94 45.46
N TRP A 187 -11.53 -12.05 46.06
CA TRP A 187 -11.79 -13.30 45.35
C TRP A 187 -13.26 -13.39 44.94
N MET A 188 -13.52 -13.63 43.66
CA MET A 188 -14.89 -13.77 43.12
C MET A 188 -15.07 -15.16 42.49
N SER A 189 -16.22 -15.78 42.74
CA SER A 189 -16.56 -17.08 42.15
C SER A 189 -17.17 -16.88 40.76
N PRO A 190 -16.88 -17.76 39.77
CA PRO A 190 -17.41 -17.70 38.39
C PRO A 190 -18.87 -18.18 38.31
N THR A 191 -19.68 -17.92 39.34
CA THR A 191 -21.12 -18.21 39.35
C THR A 191 -21.90 -16.92 39.11
N PRO A 192 -23.11 -16.98 38.51
CA PRO A 192 -23.91 -15.77 38.27
C PRO A 192 -24.20 -14.98 39.54
N ASP A 193 -24.46 -15.68 40.66
CA ASP A 193 -24.68 -15.11 41.98
C ASP A 193 -23.36 -14.65 42.64
N GLY A 194 -22.22 -15.29 42.35
CA GLY A 194 -20.92 -15.09 43.01
C GLY A 194 -20.20 -13.77 42.69
N LEU A 195 -20.72 -12.98 41.74
CA LEU A 195 -20.35 -11.57 41.58
C LEU A 195 -21.12 -10.64 42.55
N SER A 196 -22.25 -11.11 43.08
CA SER A 196 -23.20 -10.35 43.91
C SER A 196 -23.33 -10.86 45.35
N ASP A 197 -22.80 -12.05 45.65
CA ASP A 197 -22.86 -12.66 46.98
C ASP A 197 -22.29 -11.70 48.04
N PRO A 198 -22.97 -11.53 49.20
CA PRO A 198 -22.49 -10.66 50.26
C PRO A 198 -21.13 -11.15 50.77
N PRO A 199 -20.20 -10.24 51.09
CA PRO A 199 -18.79 -10.45 50.80
C PRO A 199 -18.15 -11.63 51.55
N ASP A 200 -17.73 -12.65 50.78
CA ASP A 200 -16.39 -13.22 50.95
C ASP A 200 -15.42 -12.02 50.96
N THR A 201 -14.81 -11.74 52.12
CA THR A 201 -14.37 -10.39 52.47
C THR A 201 -13.34 -9.80 51.53
N ASP A 202 -13.62 -8.60 50.97
CA ASP A 202 -12.59 -7.72 50.40
C ASP A 202 -11.48 -7.56 51.45
N PHE A 203 -10.24 -7.93 51.10
CA PHE A 203 -9.11 -7.93 52.04
C PHE A 203 -8.03 -6.96 51.62
N MET A 204 -7.67 -6.09 52.56
CA MET A 204 -6.67 -5.05 52.36
C MET A 204 -5.26 -5.67 52.24
N ILE A 205 -4.61 -5.43 51.10
CA ILE A 205 -3.21 -5.83 50.83
C ILE A 205 -2.26 -4.81 51.45
N ILE A 206 -2.61 -3.53 51.39
CA ILE A 206 -1.83 -2.40 51.91
C ILE A 206 -2.75 -1.45 52.67
N ASP A 207 -2.34 -1.07 53.88
CA ASP A 207 -3.01 -0.07 54.72
C ASP A 207 -2.72 1.36 54.20
N GLY A 208 -3.78 2.13 53.90
CA GLY A 208 -3.72 3.51 53.41
C GLY A 208 -3.00 4.53 54.31
N SER A 209 -2.46 4.12 55.45
CA SER A 209 -1.37 4.82 56.14
C SER A 209 -0.20 5.23 55.22
N THR A 210 0.05 4.50 54.12
CA THR A 210 0.88 4.97 53.00
C THR A 210 0.02 5.68 51.95
N PRO A 211 0.25 6.97 51.64
CA PRO A 211 -0.45 7.64 50.54
C PRO A 211 -0.01 7.03 49.20
N VAL A 212 -0.98 6.53 48.43
CA VAL A 212 -0.74 5.96 47.10
C VAL A 212 -1.41 6.83 46.04
N SER A 213 -0.62 7.60 45.31
CA SER A 213 -1.08 8.44 44.21
C SER A 213 -1.10 7.65 42.91
N ALA A 214 -2.30 7.27 42.47
CA ALA A 214 -2.55 6.55 41.23
C ALA A 214 -1.76 5.22 41.01
N PRO A 215 -1.58 4.35 42.03
CA PRO A 215 -0.88 3.07 41.88
C PRO A 215 -1.33 2.29 40.64
N ARG A 216 -0.37 2.03 39.75
CA ARG A 216 -0.52 1.06 38.68
C ARG A 216 -0.53 -0.34 39.30
N LEU A 217 -1.47 -1.19 38.90
CA LEU A 217 -1.70 -2.53 39.47
C LEU A 217 -1.53 -3.60 38.38
N ALA A 218 -0.90 -4.72 38.72
CA ALA A 218 -0.86 -5.93 37.90
C ALA A 218 -1.09 -7.19 38.74
N ALA A 219 -1.67 -8.22 38.14
CA ALA A 219 -1.98 -9.50 38.79
C ALA A 219 -1.79 -10.65 37.80
N ALA A 220 -1.29 -11.79 38.28
CA ALA A 220 -1.17 -13.03 37.52
C ALA A 220 -1.29 -14.23 38.47
N CYS A 221 -1.69 -15.39 37.95
CA CYS A 221 -1.79 -16.63 38.71
C CYS A 221 -1.04 -17.76 38.02
N SER A 222 -0.29 -18.52 38.81
CA SER A 222 0.63 -19.60 38.45
C SER A 222 0.23 -20.89 39.17
N THR A 223 0.95 -22.00 38.97
CA THR A 223 0.71 -23.22 39.76
C THR A 223 1.06 -23.08 41.25
N GLY A 224 1.76 -22.01 41.65
CA GLY A 224 2.06 -21.68 43.05
C GLY A 224 1.05 -20.77 43.75
N GLY A 225 -0.04 -20.36 43.08
CA GLY A 225 -1.00 -19.35 43.55
C GLY A 225 -0.93 -18.07 42.71
N CYS A 226 -1.34 -16.92 43.25
CA CYS A 226 -1.28 -15.66 42.53
C CYS A 226 -0.20 -14.72 43.07
N LEU A 227 0.34 -13.88 42.18
CA LEU A 227 1.21 -12.77 42.53
C LEU A 227 0.52 -11.46 42.13
N VAL A 228 0.60 -10.49 43.03
CA VAL A 228 0.20 -9.10 42.76
C VAL A 228 1.44 -8.22 42.71
N ALA A 229 1.45 -7.25 41.80
CA ALA A 229 2.49 -6.24 41.68
C ALA A 229 1.85 -4.84 41.68
N TRP A 230 2.50 -3.87 42.31
CA TRP A 230 2.02 -2.49 42.34
C TRP A 230 3.15 -1.47 42.45
N GLU A 231 2.88 -0.27 41.92
CA GLU A 231 3.65 0.94 42.20
C GLU A 231 3.21 1.54 43.55
N GLY A 232 4.15 1.89 44.43
CA GLY A 232 3.82 2.55 45.69
C GLY A 232 4.95 3.39 46.27
N LEU A 233 4.61 4.35 47.14
CA LEU A 233 5.60 5.19 47.81
C LEU A 233 6.22 4.49 49.02
N TRP A 234 7.55 4.51 49.07
CA TRP A 234 8.36 4.07 50.20
C TRP A 234 9.08 5.26 50.84
N TYR A 235 9.23 5.25 52.17
CA TYR A 235 10.06 6.23 52.87
C TYR A 235 11.44 5.66 53.15
N ASP A 236 12.43 6.11 52.38
CA ASP A 236 13.82 5.73 52.61
C ASP A 236 14.38 6.46 53.84
N THR A 237 14.54 5.71 54.93
CA THR A 237 15.15 6.21 56.16
C THR A 237 16.59 6.68 56.02
N SER A 238 17.30 6.32 54.93
CA SER A 238 18.71 6.66 54.70
C SER A 238 18.90 7.99 53.98
N THR A 239 18.13 8.28 52.93
CA THR A 239 18.07 9.60 52.26
C THR A 239 17.08 10.57 52.91
N GLN A 240 16.16 10.07 53.74
CA GLN A 240 15.01 10.80 54.31
C GLN A 240 13.98 11.27 53.26
N ALA A 241 14.01 10.69 52.07
CA ALA A 241 13.08 10.98 50.97
C ALA A 241 11.92 9.99 50.91
N LEU A 242 10.81 10.42 50.29
CA LEU A 242 9.90 9.48 49.64
C LEU A 242 10.51 9.10 48.29
N GLN A 243 10.48 7.81 47.98
CA GLN A 243 10.89 7.21 46.73
C GLN A 243 9.73 6.36 46.22
N THR A 244 9.61 6.21 44.90
CA THR A 244 8.69 5.21 44.34
C THR A 244 9.36 3.84 44.39
N ALA A 245 8.60 2.78 44.61
CA ALA A 245 9.11 1.42 44.54
C ALA A 245 8.08 0.50 43.88
N LEU A 246 8.61 -0.46 43.11
CA LEU A 246 7.85 -1.58 42.58
C LEU A 246 7.82 -2.67 43.65
N PHE A 247 6.64 -3.01 44.10
CA PHE A 247 6.41 -4.02 45.13
C PHE A 247 5.68 -5.23 44.55
N THR A 248 5.92 -6.39 45.16
CA THR A 248 5.21 -7.64 44.83
C THR A 248 4.79 -8.37 46.09
N ARG A 249 3.72 -9.18 45.99
CA ARG A 249 3.23 -9.99 47.11
C ARG A 249 2.49 -11.24 46.61
N ALA A 250 2.83 -12.39 47.16
CA ALA A 250 2.10 -13.63 46.90
C ALA A 250 0.74 -13.65 47.64
N VAL A 251 -0.29 -14.17 46.97
CA VAL A 251 -1.66 -14.32 47.45
C VAL A 251 -2.10 -15.76 47.18
N SER A 252 -2.16 -16.59 48.22
CA SER A 252 -2.41 -18.04 48.10
C SER A 252 -3.57 -18.56 48.96
N GLY A 253 -4.36 -17.65 49.54
CA GLY A 253 -5.55 -17.97 50.33
C GLY A 253 -6.67 -16.93 50.17
N LEU A 254 -7.82 -17.26 50.76
CA LEU A 254 -9.05 -16.47 50.66
C LEU A 254 -9.14 -15.29 51.64
N ASP A 255 -8.15 -15.12 52.53
CA ASP A 255 -8.13 -14.10 53.59
C ASP A 255 -6.72 -13.48 53.77
N GLN A 256 -6.59 -12.54 54.70
CA GLN A 256 -5.31 -11.90 55.02
C GLN A 256 -4.23 -12.85 55.57
N ALA A 257 -4.58 -14.07 56.04
CA ALA A 257 -3.59 -15.06 56.46
C ALA A 257 -2.96 -15.80 55.27
N GLY A 258 -3.59 -15.76 54.09
CA GLY A 258 -3.06 -16.21 52.80
C GLY A 258 -2.14 -15.21 52.09
N LEU A 259 -1.77 -14.10 52.73
CA LEU A 259 -0.86 -13.10 52.18
C LEU A 259 0.60 -13.39 52.54
N GLY A 260 1.47 -13.51 51.53
CA GLY A 260 2.92 -13.62 51.70
C GLY A 260 3.56 -12.34 52.28
N PRO A 261 4.88 -12.33 52.48
CA PRO A 261 5.61 -11.08 52.74
C PRO A 261 5.52 -10.15 51.52
N THR A 262 5.37 -8.85 51.75
CA THR A 262 5.59 -7.85 50.70
C THR A 262 7.08 -7.80 50.38
N GLN A 263 7.44 -8.05 49.12
CA GLN A 263 8.80 -7.83 48.62
C GLN A 263 8.88 -6.43 48.00
N MET A 264 10.01 -5.77 48.19
CA MET A 264 10.42 -4.63 47.39
C MET A 264 11.31 -5.16 46.27
N VAL A 265 10.94 -4.92 45.03
CA VAL A 265 11.64 -5.45 43.85
C VAL A 265 12.71 -4.47 43.38
N LEU A 266 12.32 -3.21 43.15
CA LEU A 266 13.22 -2.12 42.76
C LEU A 266 12.74 -0.76 43.32
N PRO A 267 13.65 0.12 43.76
CA PRO A 267 13.39 1.54 43.99
C PRO A 267 13.56 2.38 42.70
N PHE A 268 12.81 3.47 42.61
CA PHE A 268 12.76 4.43 41.50
C PHE A 268 12.60 5.86 42.04
N GLU A 269 12.99 6.88 41.27
CA GLU A 269 12.67 8.26 41.65
C GLU A 269 11.15 8.51 41.49
N PRO A 270 10.55 9.49 42.20
CA PRO A 270 9.10 9.57 42.40
C PRO A 270 8.17 9.74 41.17
N GLU A 271 8.70 9.92 39.97
CA GLU A 271 7.95 10.20 38.74
C GLU A 271 8.32 9.24 37.58
N GLU A 272 8.97 8.10 37.89
CA GLU A 272 9.64 7.26 36.88
C GLU A 272 8.90 6.02 36.37
N LEU A 273 7.85 5.50 37.01
CA LEU A 273 7.22 4.24 36.56
C LEU A 273 6.10 4.44 35.53
N GLY A 274 6.26 3.76 34.39
CA GLY A 274 5.24 3.49 33.38
C GLY A 274 4.41 2.24 33.72
N ASP A 275 3.57 1.78 32.78
CA ASP A 275 2.62 0.70 33.04
C ASP A 275 3.26 -0.65 33.37
N LEU A 276 2.56 -1.41 34.21
CA LEU A 276 2.95 -2.74 34.70
C LEU A 276 2.11 -3.81 34.00
N ALA A 277 2.77 -4.86 33.50
CA ALA A 277 2.11 -6.11 33.12
C ALA A 277 2.84 -7.30 33.76
N LEU A 278 2.07 -8.30 34.20
CA LEU A 278 2.55 -9.47 34.92
C LEU A 278 2.02 -10.72 34.24
N SER A 279 2.87 -11.71 34.01
CA SER A 279 2.54 -12.97 33.34
C SER A 279 3.11 -14.13 34.14
N ALA A 280 2.39 -15.25 34.24
CA ALA A 280 2.83 -16.42 35.01
C ALA A 280 3.54 -17.44 34.11
N ASP A 281 4.61 -18.04 34.63
CA ASP A 281 5.36 -19.10 33.95
C ASP A 281 5.69 -20.27 34.90
N GLY A 282 4.88 -21.33 34.80
CA GLY A 282 4.98 -22.49 35.69
C GLY A 282 4.69 -22.07 37.13
N ASP A 283 5.71 -22.10 37.99
CA ASP A 283 5.67 -21.66 39.39
C ASP A 283 6.22 -20.22 39.59
N GLY A 284 6.75 -19.57 38.55
CA GLY A 284 7.31 -18.23 38.57
C GLY A 284 6.51 -17.20 37.77
N TYR A 285 7.07 -16.00 37.60
CA TYR A 285 6.42 -14.90 36.86
C TYR A 285 7.42 -14.06 36.06
N LEU A 286 6.95 -13.43 34.98
CA LEU A 286 7.59 -12.28 34.35
C LEU A 286 6.83 -11.00 34.68
N LEU A 287 7.54 -9.97 35.12
CA LEU A 287 7.03 -8.62 35.36
C LEU A 287 7.70 -7.65 34.39
N SER A 288 6.92 -7.11 33.44
CA SER A 288 7.36 -6.03 32.56
C SER A 288 6.88 -4.68 33.07
N TYR A 289 7.75 -3.68 33.00
CA TYR A 289 7.43 -2.30 33.35
C TYR A 289 8.15 -1.33 32.41
N ALA A 290 7.51 -0.20 32.12
CA ALA A 290 8.18 0.92 31.46
C ALA A 290 8.80 1.86 32.50
N ILE A 291 9.91 2.51 32.15
CA ILE A 291 10.44 3.67 32.87
C ILE A 291 10.11 4.90 32.02
N ASP A 292 9.43 5.89 32.60
CA ASP A 292 8.84 7.02 31.87
C ASP A 292 9.75 8.25 31.77
N ALA A 293 10.75 8.39 32.64
CA ALA A 293 11.72 9.50 32.68
C ALA A 293 13.19 9.04 32.49
N GLY A 294 14.12 10.00 32.42
CA GLY A 294 15.55 9.73 32.20
C GLY A 294 15.84 9.26 30.77
N VAL A 295 16.10 7.95 30.61
CA VAL A 295 16.14 7.26 29.31
C VAL A 295 15.01 6.23 29.32
N PRO A 296 13.84 6.55 28.73
CA PRO A 296 12.71 5.64 28.78
C PRO A 296 13.05 4.29 28.16
N SER A 297 12.52 3.24 28.78
CA SER A 297 12.89 1.86 28.47
C SER A 297 11.82 0.88 28.93
N VAL A 298 11.63 -0.21 28.18
CA VAL A 298 10.83 -1.36 28.63
C VAL A 298 11.77 -2.37 29.25
N ASN A 299 11.46 -2.74 30.49
CA ASN A 299 12.27 -3.56 31.35
C ASN A 299 11.49 -4.82 31.75
N VAL A 300 12.17 -5.95 31.90
CA VAL A 300 11.57 -7.22 32.33
C VAL A 300 12.37 -7.82 33.49
N LEU A 301 11.66 -8.30 34.51
CA LEU A 301 12.20 -9.07 35.63
C LEU A 301 11.55 -10.45 35.69
N GLN A 302 12.36 -11.47 35.99
CA GLN A 302 11.90 -12.82 36.30
C GLN A 302 11.79 -12.96 37.83
N LEU A 303 10.63 -13.38 38.32
CA LEU A 303 10.30 -13.47 39.74
C LEU A 303 10.01 -14.92 40.15
N ASP A 304 10.31 -15.26 41.41
CA ASP A 304 9.95 -16.53 42.02
C ASP A 304 8.48 -16.58 42.48
N ALA A 305 8.04 -17.74 42.98
CA ALA A 305 6.69 -17.96 43.51
C ALA A 305 6.31 -17.02 44.69
N ALA A 306 7.29 -16.41 45.36
CA ALA A 306 7.09 -15.45 46.45
C ALA A 306 7.16 -13.98 45.97
N GLY A 307 7.41 -13.74 44.69
CA GLY A 307 7.54 -12.43 44.08
C GLY A 307 8.95 -11.81 44.15
N ALA A 308 9.95 -12.54 44.64
CA ALA A 308 11.32 -12.05 44.73
C ALA A 308 12.02 -12.18 43.36
N PRO A 309 12.84 -11.20 42.94
CA PRO A 309 13.56 -11.27 41.67
C PRO A 309 14.64 -12.36 41.69
N LEU A 310 14.66 -13.21 40.65
CA LEU A 310 15.67 -14.26 40.47
C LEU A 310 17.03 -13.70 40.04
N ASP A 311 17.02 -12.62 39.24
CA ASP A 311 18.15 -11.72 39.03
C ASP A 311 17.69 -10.30 39.44
N PRO A 312 18.40 -9.59 40.33
CA PRO A 312 18.08 -8.20 40.66
C PRO A 312 18.35 -7.21 39.50
N THR A 313 18.95 -7.68 38.40
CA THR A 313 19.21 -6.89 37.19
C THR A 313 18.05 -7.06 36.19
N PRO A 314 17.28 -6.01 35.87
CA PRO A 314 16.26 -6.10 34.85
C PRO A 314 16.87 -6.29 33.45
N LEU A 315 16.21 -7.11 32.63
CA LEU A 315 16.45 -7.14 31.19
C LEU A 315 15.88 -5.86 30.58
N VAL A 316 16.75 -4.94 30.16
CA VAL A 316 16.36 -3.83 29.29
C VAL A 316 16.08 -4.41 27.91
N VAL A 317 14.81 -4.48 27.51
CA VAL A 317 14.40 -5.01 26.19
C VAL A 317 14.64 -3.96 25.12
N THR A 318 14.15 -2.74 25.34
CA THR A 318 14.42 -1.59 24.49
C THR A 318 14.74 -0.35 25.31
N SER A 319 15.56 0.54 24.75
CA SER A 319 15.85 1.88 25.24
C SER A 319 15.32 2.97 24.30
N ASP A 320 14.25 2.65 23.54
CA ASP A 320 13.51 3.66 22.79
C ASP A 320 12.88 4.66 23.78
N PRO A 321 13.23 5.96 23.73
CA PRO A 321 12.69 6.99 24.63
C PRO A 321 11.18 7.24 24.43
N THR A 322 10.55 6.50 23.52
CA THR A 322 9.14 6.58 23.18
C THR A 322 8.34 5.33 23.54
N ALA A 323 8.97 4.30 24.10
CA ALA A 323 8.31 3.04 24.46
C ALA A 323 7.38 3.22 25.69
N ARG A 324 6.12 2.80 25.55
CA ARG A 324 5.06 2.87 26.58
C ARG A 324 4.19 1.60 26.56
N PHE A 325 3.35 1.42 27.58
CA PHE A 325 2.31 0.38 27.65
C PHE A 325 2.82 -1.05 27.34
N PRO A 326 3.80 -1.59 28.11
CA PRO A 326 4.26 -2.95 27.91
C PRO A 326 3.16 -3.96 28.25
N LEU A 327 2.92 -4.91 27.33
CA LEU A 327 1.97 -6.01 27.49
C LEU A 327 2.72 -7.34 27.43
N LEU A 328 2.49 -8.22 28.40
CA LEU A 328 2.97 -9.60 28.39
C LEU A 328 1.81 -10.57 28.17
N ALA A 329 1.92 -11.41 27.15
CA ALA A 329 1.10 -12.61 26.98
C ALA A 329 2.00 -13.85 26.98
N ARG A 330 1.53 -14.97 27.52
CA ARG A 330 2.27 -16.25 27.49
C ARG A 330 2.00 -16.97 26.17
N THR A 331 3.04 -17.41 25.47
CA THR A 331 2.92 -18.19 24.22
C THR A 331 3.11 -19.69 24.44
N GLY A 332 3.80 -20.08 25.51
CA GLY A 332 3.98 -21.45 25.94
C GLY A 332 4.70 -21.58 27.29
N PRO A 333 5.04 -22.80 27.73
CA PRO A 333 5.86 -23.01 28.92
C PRO A 333 7.29 -22.51 28.69
N GLY A 334 7.75 -21.51 29.44
CA GLY A 334 9.03 -20.85 29.20
C GLY A 334 9.02 -19.72 28.17
N GLU A 335 7.90 -19.46 27.48
CA GLU A 335 7.84 -18.53 26.35
C GLU A 335 6.72 -17.49 26.52
N HIS A 336 7.07 -16.22 26.28
CA HIS A 336 6.14 -15.10 26.29
C HIS A 336 6.32 -14.21 25.06
N LEU A 337 5.25 -13.51 24.68
CA LEU A 337 5.26 -12.41 23.73
C LEU A 337 5.13 -11.10 24.50
N LEU A 338 6.10 -10.20 24.31
CA LEU A 338 6.10 -8.84 24.83
C LEU A 338 5.78 -7.87 23.69
N ALA A 339 4.78 -7.01 23.90
CA ALA A 339 4.44 -5.90 23.02
C ALA A 339 4.63 -4.56 23.75
N TRP A 340 4.99 -3.50 23.03
CA TRP A 340 4.92 -2.12 23.53
C TRP A 340 4.58 -1.14 22.41
N LEU A 341 4.07 0.04 22.77
CA LEU A 341 3.80 1.15 21.83
C LEU A 341 5.02 2.09 21.75
N SER A 342 5.35 2.55 20.54
CA SER A 342 6.24 3.71 20.33
C SER A 342 5.45 4.99 20.03
N ASN A 343 6.07 6.18 20.16
CA ASN A 343 5.43 7.45 19.79
C ASN A 343 5.10 7.56 18.29
N HIS A 344 5.60 6.67 17.44
CA HIS A 344 5.29 6.63 16.01
C HIS A 344 4.01 5.84 15.70
N ALA A 345 3.29 5.38 16.74
CA ALA A 345 2.21 4.41 16.64
C ALA A 345 2.69 3.13 15.91
N THR A 346 3.86 2.62 16.29
CA THR A 346 4.23 1.24 16.01
C THR A 346 4.00 0.41 17.27
N VAL A 347 3.51 -0.82 17.10
CA VAL A 347 3.65 -1.84 18.13
C VAL A 347 4.88 -2.66 17.78
N THR A 348 5.88 -2.61 18.62
CA THR A 348 7.04 -3.50 18.48
C THR A 348 6.78 -4.75 19.31
N LEU A 349 7.03 -5.91 18.71
CA LEU A 349 6.89 -7.22 19.31
C LEU A 349 8.26 -7.88 19.49
N THR A 350 8.49 -8.55 20.62
CA THR A 350 9.58 -9.52 20.75
C THR A 350 9.13 -10.73 21.56
N THR A 351 9.67 -11.91 21.24
CA THR A 351 9.54 -13.08 22.10
C THR A 351 10.52 -13.00 23.27
N LEU A 352 10.13 -13.57 24.41
CA LEU A 352 10.96 -13.69 25.60
C LEU A 352 11.02 -15.17 25.99
N ASP A 353 12.24 -15.72 25.99
CA ASP A 353 12.54 -17.06 26.52
C ASP A 353 13.02 -16.93 27.98
N THR A 354 12.40 -17.66 28.90
CA THR A 354 12.75 -17.67 30.33
C THR A 354 13.82 -18.69 30.69
N GLN A 355 14.25 -19.53 29.73
CA GLN A 355 15.16 -20.67 29.91
C GLN A 355 16.34 -20.62 28.91
N PRO A 356 17.54 -20.11 29.30
CA PRO A 356 18.01 -19.94 30.67
C PRO A 356 17.65 -18.59 31.29
N ALA A 357 17.76 -18.51 32.62
CA ALA A 357 17.84 -17.24 33.33
C ALA A 357 19.27 -16.64 33.22
N PRO A 358 19.44 -15.30 33.08
CA PRO A 358 18.39 -14.30 32.91
C PRO A 358 17.70 -14.40 31.54
N PRO A 359 16.41 -14.02 31.43
CA PRO A 359 15.62 -14.19 30.21
C PRO A 359 16.25 -13.50 29.00
N THR A 360 15.98 -14.02 27.81
CA THR A 360 16.53 -13.50 26.54
C THR A 360 15.43 -13.07 25.58
N SER A 361 15.64 -11.92 24.92
CA SER A 361 14.74 -11.40 23.88
C SER A 361 15.08 -11.98 22.50
N GLY A 362 14.03 -12.24 21.72
CA GLY A 362 14.09 -12.65 20.33
C GLY A 362 14.27 -11.46 19.37
N GLN A 363 14.01 -11.70 18.09
CA GLN A 363 14.06 -10.66 17.07
C GLN A 363 12.87 -9.70 17.22
N GLU A 364 13.15 -8.40 17.36
CA GLU A 364 12.14 -7.35 17.33
C GLU A 364 11.43 -7.31 15.96
N THR A 365 10.11 -7.14 15.98
CA THR A 365 9.26 -6.99 14.79
C THR A 365 8.32 -5.79 14.97
N ASP A 366 8.48 -4.77 14.12
CA ASP A 366 7.64 -3.57 14.12
C ASP A 366 6.36 -3.77 13.30
N LEU A 367 5.21 -3.69 13.96
CA LEU A 367 3.90 -3.56 13.32
C LEU A 367 3.53 -2.07 13.22
N SER A 368 3.49 -1.52 12.01
CA SER A 368 3.15 -0.10 11.80
C SER A 368 1.64 0.13 11.88
N TRP A 369 1.17 0.85 12.91
CA TRP A 369 -0.25 0.90 13.27
C TRP A 369 -0.78 2.34 13.34
N LEU A 370 -1.25 2.84 12.20
CA LEU A 370 -1.61 4.24 12.00
C LEU A 370 -2.90 4.68 12.72
N GLY A 371 -2.85 4.74 14.05
CA GLY A 371 -3.85 5.33 14.94
C GLY A 371 -3.27 6.54 15.69
N SER A 372 -4.05 7.61 15.82
CA SER A 372 -3.67 8.80 16.58
C SER A 372 -4.32 8.82 17.96
N SER A 373 -3.58 9.31 18.96
CA SER A 373 -4.03 9.70 20.32
C SER A 373 -4.65 8.64 21.26
N SER A 374 -5.19 7.53 20.77
CA SER A 374 -5.66 6.43 21.64
C SER A 374 -4.49 5.72 22.31
N GLN A 375 -4.48 5.66 23.65
CA GLN A 375 -3.36 5.12 24.45
C GLN A 375 -3.48 3.63 24.77
N THR A 376 -4.56 2.95 24.37
CA THR A 376 -4.87 1.59 24.83
C THR A 376 -4.69 0.53 23.75
N VAL A 377 -4.09 -0.58 24.16
CA VAL A 377 -3.74 -1.73 23.33
C VAL A 377 -3.99 -3.02 24.12
N GLY A 378 -4.41 -4.08 23.45
CA GLY A 378 -4.65 -5.40 24.04
C GLY A 378 -3.80 -6.47 23.36
N LEU A 379 -3.24 -7.39 24.14
CA LEU A 379 -2.49 -8.54 23.65
C LEU A 379 -2.92 -9.76 24.46
N ALA A 380 -3.26 -10.85 23.79
CA ALA A 380 -3.43 -12.13 24.44
C ALA A 380 -3.08 -13.30 23.51
N CYS A 381 -2.70 -14.43 24.09
CA CYS A 381 -2.31 -15.63 23.35
C CYS A 381 -2.96 -16.88 23.97
N THR A 382 -3.31 -17.87 23.14
CA THR A 382 -3.76 -19.21 23.57
C THR A 382 -2.59 -20.18 23.72
N ASP A 383 -2.68 -21.13 24.65
CA ASP A 383 -1.62 -22.13 24.89
C ASP A 383 -1.51 -23.22 23.80
N ALA A 384 -2.61 -23.56 23.09
CA ALA A 384 -2.61 -24.65 22.10
C ALA A 384 -3.82 -24.60 21.13
N PRO A 385 -3.63 -24.46 19.81
CA PRO A 385 -2.39 -23.99 19.18
C PRO A 385 -2.03 -22.59 19.66
N THR A 386 -0.76 -22.21 19.57
CA THR A 386 -0.34 -20.85 19.90
C THR A 386 -0.85 -19.89 18.84
N ARG A 387 -1.76 -19.01 19.27
CA ARG A 387 -2.38 -17.97 18.47
C ARG A 387 -2.41 -16.72 19.32
N CYS A 388 -1.81 -15.63 18.86
CA CYS A 388 -1.83 -14.36 19.56
C CYS A 388 -2.72 -13.37 18.82
N VAL A 389 -3.54 -12.62 19.56
CA VAL A 389 -4.36 -11.53 19.02
C VAL A 389 -3.89 -10.23 19.66
N LEU A 390 -3.42 -9.31 18.81
CA LEU A 390 -3.08 -7.93 19.15
C LEU A 390 -4.22 -7.01 18.68
N THR A 391 -4.76 -6.17 19.56
CA THR A 391 -5.91 -5.29 19.28
C THR A 391 -5.65 -3.84 19.66
N GLY A 392 -6.22 -2.92 18.88
CA GLY A 392 -6.06 -1.48 19.11
C GLY A 392 -6.96 -0.62 18.23
N PRO A 393 -7.19 0.66 18.61
CA PRO A 393 -8.01 1.58 17.83
C PRO A 393 -7.23 2.13 16.61
N PHE A 394 -7.88 2.12 15.45
CA PHE A 394 -7.33 2.58 14.18
C PHE A 394 -8.18 3.74 13.64
N ASN A 395 -7.56 4.90 13.41
CA ASN A 395 -8.29 6.15 13.11
C ASN A 395 -8.34 6.44 11.61
N THR A 396 -9.50 6.21 11.00
CA THR A 396 -9.73 6.44 9.55
C THR A 396 -10.87 7.43 9.30
N GLY A 397 -11.08 8.39 10.22
CA GLY A 397 -12.26 9.27 10.23
C GLY A 397 -13.55 8.60 10.74
N ALA A 398 -13.50 7.28 10.95
CA ALA A 398 -14.20 6.57 12.00
C ALA A 398 -13.13 5.77 12.77
N LEU A 399 -13.27 5.64 14.08
CA LEU A 399 -12.40 4.77 14.87
C LEU A 399 -12.90 3.33 14.69
N THR A 400 -12.02 2.50 14.12
CA THR A 400 -12.27 1.08 13.89
C THR A 400 -11.39 0.26 14.82
N LEU A 401 -11.94 -0.79 15.42
CA LEU A 401 -11.16 -1.71 16.24
C LEU A 401 -10.52 -2.74 15.30
N GLN A 402 -9.19 -2.74 15.24
CA GLN A 402 -8.44 -3.71 14.45
C GLN A 402 -7.83 -4.78 15.35
N GLY A 403 -7.94 -6.03 14.93
CA GLY A 403 -7.21 -7.16 15.49
C GLY A 403 -6.24 -7.72 14.45
N ALA A 404 -5.01 -8.01 14.85
CA ALA A 404 -4.03 -8.77 14.07
C ALA A 404 -3.82 -10.13 14.73
N LEU A 405 -3.97 -11.21 13.94
CA LEU A 405 -3.60 -12.56 14.37
C LEU A 405 -2.10 -12.75 14.14
N VAL A 406 -1.33 -12.72 15.22
CA VAL A 406 0.10 -13.01 15.21
C VAL A 406 0.30 -14.51 15.38
N ASP A 407 0.67 -15.17 14.28
CA ASP A 407 1.17 -16.53 14.27
C ASP A 407 2.70 -16.51 14.44
N PRO A 408 3.27 -17.10 15.51
CA PRO A 408 4.73 -17.13 15.67
C PRO A 408 5.44 -18.01 14.61
N ASP A 409 4.75 -18.98 13.99
CA ASP A 409 5.37 -20.12 13.32
C ASP A 409 5.19 -20.21 11.78
N LEU A 410 4.28 -19.45 11.16
CA LEU A 410 3.88 -19.67 9.75
C LEU A 410 4.38 -18.65 8.72
N GLY A 411 4.70 -19.14 7.51
CA GLY A 411 5.07 -18.31 6.36
C GLY A 411 4.29 -18.57 5.06
N SER A 412 3.64 -17.52 4.56
CA SER A 412 3.25 -17.22 3.16
C SER A 412 2.50 -18.24 2.28
N ALA A 413 1.41 -17.81 1.63
CA ALA A 413 0.71 -18.51 0.54
C ALA A 413 0.17 -17.53 -0.54
N PRO A 414 -0.11 -17.97 -1.80
CA PRO A 414 -0.48 -17.09 -2.93
C PRO A 414 -1.98 -17.13 -3.36
N ASP A 415 -2.28 -16.48 -4.49
CA ASP A 415 -3.52 -16.50 -5.30
C ASP A 415 -4.76 -15.72 -4.80
N ALA A 416 -4.62 -14.38 -4.74
CA ALA A 416 -5.72 -13.43 -4.65
C ALA A 416 -5.42 -12.15 -5.49
N PRO A 417 -6.43 -11.41 -6.00
CA PRO A 417 -6.20 -10.19 -6.78
C PRO A 417 -5.49 -9.12 -5.94
N HIS A 418 -4.28 -8.75 -6.37
CA HIS A 418 -3.40 -7.85 -5.61
C HIS A 418 -4.00 -6.45 -5.45
N THR A 419 -4.40 -6.13 -4.23
CA THR A 419 -4.81 -4.77 -3.84
C THR A 419 -3.55 -3.98 -3.51
N LEU A 420 -3.29 -2.88 -4.24
CA LEU A 420 -1.98 -2.21 -4.20
C LEU A 420 -1.62 -1.63 -2.83
N ALA A 421 -2.59 -1.30 -1.98
CA ALA A 421 -2.39 -1.08 -0.55
C ALA A 421 -3.60 -1.55 0.26
N THR A 422 -3.36 -2.08 1.45
CA THR A 422 -4.39 -2.45 2.45
C THR A 422 -4.94 -1.24 3.22
N ARG A 423 -4.36 -0.05 3.04
CA ARG A 423 -4.73 1.20 3.74
C ARG A 423 -6.12 1.69 3.34
N PRO A 424 -7.06 1.88 4.29
CA PRO A 424 -8.39 2.46 4.04
C PRO A 424 -8.38 4.00 3.91
N SER A 425 -7.29 4.61 3.48
CA SER A 425 -7.28 6.01 3.04
C SER A 425 -7.86 6.09 1.63
N ALA A 426 -8.85 6.95 1.37
CA ALA A 426 -9.42 7.08 0.02
C ALA A 426 -8.36 7.50 -0.99
N GLN A 427 -7.99 6.60 -1.91
CA GLN A 427 -6.92 6.83 -2.87
C GLN A 427 -7.44 7.68 -4.04
N ARG A 428 -6.66 8.69 -4.42
CA ARG A 428 -7.05 9.75 -5.35
C ARG A 428 -6.01 9.94 -6.44
N VAL A 429 -6.51 10.27 -7.63
CA VAL A 429 -5.74 10.59 -8.83
C VAL A 429 -4.59 9.58 -9.06
N PRO A 430 -4.90 8.36 -9.51
CA PRO A 430 -3.87 7.49 -10.01
C PRO A 430 -3.21 8.11 -11.25
N ASP A 431 -1.91 7.89 -11.43
CA ASP A 431 -1.26 7.96 -12.73
C ASP A 431 -0.34 6.74 -12.91
N LEU A 432 -0.07 6.37 -14.17
CA LEU A 432 0.52 5.08 -14.52
C LEU A 432 1.49 5.19 -15.71
N ALA A 433 2.74 4.77 -15.50
CA ALA A 433 3.76 4.71 -16.54
C ALA A 433 4.38 3.30 -16.65
N CYS A 434 4.09 2.61 -17.75
CA CYS A 434 4.77 1.38 -18.13
C CYS A 434 5.98 1.68 -19.02
N GLY A 435 7.04 0.88 -18.89
CA GLY A 435 8.22 0.93 -19.76
C GLY A 435 8.45 -0.40 -20.46
N ARG A 436 9.25 -0.39 -21.53
CA ARG A 436 9.48 -1.56 -22.41
C ARG A 436 10.04 -2.81 -21.72
N GLY A 437 10.49 -2.71 -20.47
CA GLY A 437 10.88 -3.87 -19.67
C GLY A 437 9.70 -4.63 -19.05
N GLY A 438 8.44 -4.24 -19.28
CA GLY A 438 7.25 -4.85 -18.67
C GLY A 438 6.94 -4.37 -17.26
N ALA A 439 7.89 -3.73 -16.57
CA ALA A 439 7.63 -3.05 -15.32
C ALA A 439 6.84 -1.75 -15.54
N CYS A 440 5.95 -1.43 -14.60
CA CYS A 440 5.18 -0.20 -14.55
C CYS A 440 5.27 0.45 -13.17
N LEU A 441 5.14 1.77 -13.11
CA LEU A 441 4.99 2.51 -11.85
C LEU A 441 3.60 3.11 -11.80
N VAL A 442 2.88 2.84 -10.71
CA VAL A 442 1.65 3.55 -10.35
C VAL A 442 1.96 4.56 -9.26
N THR A 443 1.47 5.79 -9.38
CA THR A 443 1.38 6.76 -8.28
C THR A 443 -0.07 7.02 -7.91
N TRP A 444 -0.33 7.33 -6.64
CA TRP A 444 -1.62 7.84 -6.16
C TRP A 444 -1.41 8.77 -4.96
N GLN A 445 -2.43 9.54 -4.64
CA GLN A 445 -2.51 10.32 -3.41
C GLN A 445 -3.34 9.58 -2.36
N GLU A 446 -2.87 9.49 -1.12
CA GLU A 446 -3.67 9.02 0.02
C GLU A 446 -4.30 10.19 0.77
N ALA A 447 -5.58 10.07 1.09
CA ALA A 447 -6.33 11.12 1.80
C ALA A 447 -6.10 11.07 3.32
N GLU A 448 -4.90 11.42 3.79
CA GLU A 448 -4.52 11.50 5.23
C GLU A 448 -5.05 12.78 5.92
N GLY A 449 -6.30 13.19 5.61
CA GLY A 449 -6.99 14.33 6.20
C GLY A 449 -6.94 15.63 5.38
N PHE A 450 -7.20 16.76 6.02
CA PHE A 450 -7.38 18.06 5.32
C PHE A 450 -6.07 18.73 4.87
N SER A 451 -4.95 18.45 5.53
CA SER A 451 -3.69 19.21 5.33
C SER A 451 -2.47 18.36 4.96
N LYS A 452 -2.56 17.02 5.03
CA LYS A 452 -1.49 16.10 4.65
C LYS A 452 -2.10 15.05 3.73
N ASN A 453 -1.59 14.95 2.50
CA ASN A 453 -2.08 14.04 1.49
C ASN A 453 -0.87 13.49 0.74
N PRO A 454 -0.20 12.44 1.27
CA PRO A 454 1.06 11.99 0.72
C PRO A 454 0.84 11.36 -0.66
N PHE A 455 1.85 11.55 -1.50
CA PHE A 455 1.98 10.75 -2.71
C PHE A 455 2.68 9.44 -2.38
N MET A 456 2.03 8.36 -2.80
CA MET A 456 2.46 6.98 -2.68
C MET A 456 2.71 6.42 -4.08
N THR A 457 3.58 5.42 -4.17
CA THR A 457 3.86 4.73 -5.42
C THR A 457 4.10 3.25 -5.21
N ALA A 458 3.80 2.43 -6.21
CA ALA A 458 4.15 1.01 -6.23
C ALA A 458 4.70 0.64 -7.61
N VAL A 459 5.77 -0.17 -7.62
CA VAL A 459 6.25 -0.83 -8.84
C VAL A 459 5.41 -2.08 -9.04
N ILE A 460 4.90 -2.24 -10.26
CA ILE A 460 4.19 -3.42 -10.72
C ILE A 460 5.08 -4.06 -11.80
N ASP A 461 5.76 -5.15 -11.46
CA ASP A 461 6.59 -5.89 -12.39
C ASP A 461 5.76 -7.00 -13.05
N ALA A 462 5.52 -6.85 -14.35
CA ALA A 462 4.66 -7.73 -15.14
C ALA A 462 5.47 -8.53 -16.17
N GLN A 463 6.47 -9.26 -15.69
CA GLN A 463 7.29 -10.16 -16.53
C GLN A 463 6.44 -11.36 -17.01
N PRO A 464 6.31 -11.60 -18.32
CA PRO A 464 5.95 -12.93 -18.80
C PRO A 464 7.14 -13.86 -18.56
N THR A 465 7.02 -14.80 -17.62
CA THR A 465 7.99 -15.90 -17.49
C THR A 465 7.74 -16.92 -18.60
N ALA A 466 8.70 -17.82 -18.85
CA ALA A 466 8.56 -18.82 -19.92
C ALA A 466 7.53 -19.91 -19.60
N ASP A 467 7.25 -20.14 -18.32
CA ASP A 467 6.49 -21.28 -17.79
C ASP A 467 5.17 -20.89 -17.10
N GLU A 468 4.97 -19.61 -16.75
CA GLU A 468 3.71 -19.10 -16.17
C GLU A 468 3.10 -17.97 -17.01
N PRO A 469 1.76 -17.91 -17.18
CA PRO A 469 1.10 -16.87 -17.96
C PRO A 469 1.02 -15.53 -17.22
N LEU A 470 2.18 -14.85 -17.11
CA LEU A 470 2.34 -13.45 -16.71
C LEU A 470 1.91 -13.17 -15.25
N ALA A 471 2.77 -13.57 -14.32
CA ALA A 471 2.65 -13.20 -12.91
C ALA A 471 2.82 -11.68 -12.72
N ILE A 472 1.92 -11.06 -11.96
CA ILE A 472 1.97 -9.63 -11.65
C ILE A 472 2.55 -9.45 -10.25
N ARG A 473 3.83 -9.06 -10.15
CA ARG A 473 4.47 -8.81 -8.85
C ARG A 473 4.31 -7.34 -8.46
N VAL A 474 3.66 -7.09 -7.33
CA VAL A 474 3.53 -5.74 -6.75
C VAL A 474 4.59 -5.56 -5.66
N GLU A 475 5.39 -4.50 -5.76
CA GLU A 475 6.28 -4.06 -4.68
C GLU A 475 5.52 -3.21 -3.65
N ALA A 476 5.95 -3.25 -2.38
CA ALA A 476 5.27 -2.57 -1.28
C ALA A 476 5.17 -1.04 -1.51
N PRO A 477 4.04 -0.39 -1.16
CA PRO A 477 3.85 1.04 -1.36
C PRO A 477 4.91 1.92 -0.70
N VAL A 478 5.46 2.83 -1.50
CA VAL A 478 6.53 3.77 -1.14
C VAL A 478 5.98 5.19 -1.09
N ARG A 479 6.14 5.87 0.05
CA ARG A 479 5.90 7.31 0.17
C ARG A 479 7.00 8.09 -0.58
N ILE A 480 6.61 8.94 -1.53
CA ILE A 480 7.52 9.76 -2.35
C ILE A 480 7.51 11.24 -1.96
N GLY A 481 6.43 11.75 -1.36
CA GLY A 481 6.35 13.14 -0.91
C GLY A 481 5.00 13.52 -0.31
N GLN A 482 4.80 14.81 -0.07
CA GLN A 482 3.52 15.41 0.31
C GLN A 482 2.94 16.20 -0.85
N GLY A 483 1.65 16.02 -1.11
CA GLY A 483 0.90 16.70 -2.16
C GLY A 483 -0.14 17.68 -1.62
N LEU A 484 -0.47 18.66 -2.45
CA LEU A 484 -1.66 19.49 -2.21
C LEU A 484 -2.94 18.67 -2.46
N PRO A 485 -4.07 18.93 -1.76
CA PRO A 485 -5.27 18.06 -1.82
C PRO A 485 -5.96 17.95 -3.19
N ASP A 486 -5.56 18.79 -4.14
CA ASP A 486 -6.03 18.87 -5.51
C ASP A 486 -5.00 18.41 -6.55
N SER A 487 -3.71 18.28 -6.16
CA SER A 487 -2.63 18.03 -7.10
C SER A 487 -2.68 16.62 -7.69
N ARG A 488 -2.40 16.57 -8.99
CA ARG A 488 -2.31 15.36 -9.79
C ARG A 488 -0.83 14.97 -9.94
N PRO A 489 -0.41 13.79 -9.48
CA PRO A 489 0.94 13.30 -9.74
C PRO A 489 1.02 12.87 -11.21
N THR A 490 2.21 13.01 -11.81
CA THR A 490 2.51 12.47 -13.14
C THR A 490 3.67 11.48 -13.06
N VAL A 491 3.63 10.43 -13.86
CA VAL A 491 4.73 9.45 -13.97
C VAL A 491 5.23 9.26 -15.39
N ALA A 492 6.52 8.97 -15.52
CA ALA A 492 7.16 8.60 -16.78
C ALA A 492 8.15 7.44 -16.56
N ALA A 493 8.25 6.54 -17.55
CA ALA A 493 9.08 5.34 -17.48
C ALA A 493 10.18 5.35 -18.56
N ALA A 494 11.44 5.44 -18.14
CA ALA A 494 12.60 5.37 -19.02
C ALA A 494 13.16 3.94 -19.06
N SER A 495 13.09 3.31 -20.23
CA SER A 495 13.89 2.12 -20.53
C SER A 495 15.29 2.58 -20.92
N LEU A 496 16.25 2.32 -20.03
CA LEU A 496 17.66 2.24 -20.39
C LEU A 496 17.89 1.05 -21.36
N GLU A 497 19.15 0.78 -21.73
CA GLU A 497 19.50 -0.24 -22.74
C GLU A 497 18.91 -1.63 -22.42
N PRO A 498 18.64 -2.49 -23.42
CA PRO A 498 18.09 -3.83 -23.19
C PRO A 498 18.86 -4.62 -22.12
N GLY A 499 18.17 -4.97 -21.03
CA GLY A 499 18.76 -5.64 -19.85
C GLY A 499 19.23 -4.72 -18.71
N ALA A 500 19.18 -3.39 -18.88
CA ALA A 500 19.39 -2.44 -17.79
C ALA A 500 18.11 -2.26 -16.95
N ARG A 501 18.25 -2.01 -15.64
CA ARG A 501 17.10 -1.76 -14.76
C ARG A 501 16.32 -0.54 -15.24
N GLN A 502 15.00 -0.69 -15.32
CA GLN A 502 14.09 0.39 -15.67
C GLN A 502 14.13 1.51 -14.62
N ARG A 503 14.04 2.75 -15.10
CA ARG A 503 13.98 3.96 -14.29
C ARG A 503 12.61 4.59 -14.44
N PHE A 504 12.10 5.16 -13.36
CA PHE A 504 10.87 5.92 -13.38
C PHE A 504 11.11 7.32 -12.83
N LEU A 505 10.29 8.27 -13.25
CA LEU A 505 10.14 9.57 -12.62
C LEU A 505 8.70 9.69 -12.14
N ALA A 506 8.52 10.14 -10.89
CA ALA A 506 7.27 10.73 -10.44
C ALA A 506 7.49 12.24 -10.24
N ALA A 507 6.55 13.08 -10.67
CA ALA A 507 6.56 14.52 -10.41
C ALA A 507 5.19 15.01 -9.92
N TRP A 508 5.17 16.03 -9.07
CA TRP A 508 3.94 16.54 -8.46
C TRP A 508 4.09 17.98 -7.97
N ARG A 509 2.96 18.63 -7.67
CA ARG A 509 2.91 19.94 -6.99
C ARG A 509 2.72 19.72 -5.49
N GLY A 510 3.68 20.14 -4.69
CA GLY A 510 3.77 19.76 -3.28
C GLY A 510 4.37 20.82 -2.37
N GLN A 511 4.36 20.52 -1.07
CA GLN A 511 4.96 21.37 -0.03
C GLN A 511 6.36 20.89 0.33
N TYR A 512 7.26 21.84 0.61
CA TYR A 512 8.67 21.55 0.89
C TYR A 512 8.94 21.10 2.33
N ASP A 513 8.15 21.56 3.30
CA ASP A 513 8.42 21.33 4.72
C ASP A 513 7.14 21.07 5.53
N GLN A 514 7.27 20.48 6.72
CA GLN A 514 6.14 20.14 7.59
C GLN A 514 5.62 21.33 8.44
N VAL A 515 6.22 22.51 8.32
CA VAL A 515 6.08 23.63 9.28
C VAL A 515 5.24 24.77 8.68
N ASP A 516 3.92 24.70 8.88
CA ASP A 516 2.87 25.75 8.82
C ASP A 516 2.87 26.80 7.67
N SER A 517 3.73 26.62 6.67
CA SER A 517 3.93 27.55 5.56
C SER A 517 3.26 27.00 4.30
N PHE A 518 2.53 27.86 3.59
CA PHE A 518 1.89 27.52 2.32
C PHE A 518 2.89 27.50 1.14
N GLN A 519 4.16 27.16 1.40
CA GLN A 519 5.22 27.13 0.40
C GLN A 519 5.03 25.96 -0.55
N GLN A 520 4.67 26.27 -1.80
CA GLN A 520 4.40 25.31 -2.87
C GLN A 520 5.54 25.31 -3.88
N GLY A 521 5.82 24.17 -4.50
CA GLY A 521 6.68 24.07 -5.67
C GLY A 521 6.50 22.76 -6.42
N ILE A 522 7.19 22.64 -7.56
CA ILE A 522 7.24 21.41 -8.35
C ILE A 522 8.39 20.53 -7.84
N LEU A 523 7.99 19.36 -7.35
CA LEU A 523 8.85 18.32 -6.82
C LEU A 523 8.86 17.12 -7.78
N ALA A 524 9.97 16.39 -7.80
CA ALA A 524 10.11 15.15 -8.53
C ALA A 524 10.96 14.13 -7.76
N MET A 525 10.86 12.87 -8.15
CA MET A 525 11.68 11.78 -7.64
C MET A 525 11.99 10.79 -8.75
N VAL A 526 13.27 10.57 -9.03
CA VAL A 526 13.70 9.44 -9.87
C VAL A 526 13.80 8.19 -9.00
N LEU A 527 13.23 7.10 -9.51
CA LEU A 527 13.10 5.80 -8.88
C LEU A 527 13.76 4.73 -9.78
N ASP A 528 14.23 3.63 -9.19
CA ASP A 528 14.43 2.36 -9.89
C ASP A 528 13.58 1.24 -9.33
N ALA A 529 13.47 0.15 -10.10
CA ALA A 529 12.97 -1.17 -9.68
C ALA A 529 13.90 -1.86 -8.64
N SER A 530 14.41 -1.09 -7.68
CA SER A 530 15.00 -1.54 -6.42
C SER A 530 14.74 -0.51 -5.30
N GLY A 531 13.77 0.38 -5.49
CA GLY A 531 13.34 1.37 -4.49
C GLY A 531 14.35 2.49 -4.21
N SER A 532 15.44 2.61 -4.97
CA SER A 532 16.41 3.70 -4.81
C SER A 532 15.81 5.02 -5.30
N ARG A 533 16.00 6.09 -4.53
CA ARG A 533 15.28 7.36 -4.69
C ARG A 533 16.25 8.53 -4.83
N VAL A 534 16.08 9.33 -5.87
CA VAL A 534 16.77 10.62 -6.05
C VAL A 534 15.70 11.71 -6.04
N PRO A 535 15.50 12.45 -4.93
CA PRO A 535 14.58 13.58 -4.87
C PRO A 535 15.15 14.77 -5.65
N ILE A 536 14.26 15.51 -6.33
CA ILE A 536 14.62 16.59 -7.25
C ILE A 536 13.67 17.78 -7.05
N THR A 537 14.25 18.94 -6.73
CA THR A 537 13.58 20.25 -6.87
C THR A 537 13.57 20.65 -8.34
N LEU A 538 12.39 20.91 -8.91
CA LEU A 538 12.25 21.44 -10.27
C LEU A 538 11.88 22.93 -10.26
N ALA A 539 10.93 23.31 -9.40
CA ALA A 539 10.71 24.70 -9.01
C ALA A 539 10.94 24.84 -7.48
N PRO A 540 11.62 25.89 -7.01
CA PRO A 540 11.79 26.16 -5.59
C PRO A 540 10.45 26.49 -4.92
N PRO A 541 10.35 26.43 -3.58
CA PRO A 541 9.18 26.92 -2.89
C PRO A 541 8.99 28.42 -3.10
N VAL A 542 7.74 28.84 -3.33
CA VAL A 542 7.31 30.24 -3.33
C VAL A 542 6.19 30.46 -2.32
N ASP A 543 6.11 31.67 -1.76
CA ASP A 543 5.16 32.02 -0.69
C ASP A 543 3.73 32.31 -1.19
N GLU A 544 3.52 32.38 -2.51
CA GLU A 544 2.19 32.62 -3.10
C GLU A 544 1.38 31.31 -3.26
N PRO A 545 0.06 31.33 -3.04
CA PRO A 545 -0.77 30.15 -3.11
C PRO A 545 -1.12 29.76 -4.56
N SER A 546 -0.65 28.58 -5.00
CA SER A 546 -1.01 27.95 -6.28
C SER A 546 -0.60 28.69 -7.58
N PRO A 547 0.62 29.27 -7.70
CA PRO A 547 1.10 29.76 -9.01
C PRO A 547 1.34 28.61 -9.98
N PHE A 548 1.79 27.44 -9.51
CA PHE A 548 2.09 26.30 -10.37
C PHE A 548 0.84 25.50 -10.77
N THR A 549 0.79 25.05 -12.03
CA THR A 549 -0.12 23.96 -12.44
C THR A 549 0.37 22.62 -11.91
N ASP A 550 -0.43 21.56 -12.08
CA ASP A 550 0.16 20.21 -12.00
C ASP A 550 1.20 20.02 -13.11
N PRO A 551 2.27 19.25 -12.85
CA PRO A 551 3.26 18.91 -13.86
C PRO A 551 2.78 17.75 -14.74
N ALA A 552 3.33 17.65 -15.95
CA ALA A 552 3.25 16.46 -16.81
C ALA A 552 4.66 15.98 -17.18
N ALA A 553 4.88 14.67 -17.19
CA ALA A 553 6.17 14.05 -17.46
C ALA A 553 6.15 13.10 -18.66
N ALA A 554 7.27 13.04 -19.40
CA ALA A 554 7.51 12.04 -20.44
C ALA A 554 8.95 11.53 -20.38
N ALA A 555 9.20 10.35 -20.96
CA ALA A 555 10.51 9.71 -21.00
C ALA A 555 11.01 9.52 -22.44
N SER A 556 12.28 9.87 -22.65
CA SER A 556 13.10 9.32 -23.73
C SER A 556 13.88 8.10 -23.20
N ARG A 557 14.82 7.54 -23.99
CA ARG A 557 15.72 6.47 -23.54
C ARG A 557 16.60 6.91 -22.34
N ASP A 558 17.15 8.13 -22.43
CA ASP A 558 18.26 8.57 -21.57
C ASP A 558 17.91 9.75 -20.66
N HIS A 559 16.75 10.40 -20.88
CA HIS A 559 16.28 11.57 -20.13
C HIS A 559 14.76 11.53 -19.91
N PHE A 560 14.32 12.03 -18.77
CA PHE A 560 12.96 12.49 -18.56
C PHE A 560 12.82 13.97 -18.91
N MET A 561 11.62 14.40 -19.30
CA MET A 561 11.24 15.79 -19.46
C MET A 561 9.97 16.04 -18.64
N VAL A 562 9.95 17.13 -17.87
CA VAL A 562 8.80 17.58 -17.07
C VAL A 562 8.42 18.97 -17.50
N ALA A 563 7.12 19.22 -17.70
CA ALA A 563 6.59 20.54 -17.99
C ALA A 563 5.50 20.95 -16.99
N TRP A 564 5.44 22.24 -16.64
CA TRP A 564 4.44 22.83 -15.78
C TRP A 564 4.21 24.30 -16.16
N GLY A 565 2.99 24.81 -15.98
CA GLY A 565 2.74 26.25 -16.02
C GLY A 565 3.05 26.90 -14.68
N GLU A 566 3.51 28.14 -14.68
CA GLU A 566 3.64 29.02 -13.53
C GLU A 566 2.89 30.33 -13.82
N SER A 567 2.04 30.75 -12.89
CA SER A 567 1.28 31.99 -12.94
C SER A 567 1.92 32.99 -12.00
N GLN A 568 2.55 34.03 -12.55
CA GLN A 568 3.20 35.11 -11.80
C GLN A 568 2.30 36.35 -11.64
N GLY A 569 1.05 36.26 -12.12
CA GLY A 569 0.04 37.31 -11.95
C GLY A 569 -1.22 37.07 -12.78
N VAL A 570 -2.01 38.12 -12.97
CA VAL A 570 -3.20 38.08 -13.84
C VAL A 570 -2.87 38.05 -15.33
N ASP A 571 -1.72 38.63 -15.73
CA ASP A 571 -1.31 38.82 -17.13
C ASP A 571 0.02 38.11 -17.47
N GLU A 572 0.75 37.57 -16.49
CA GLU A 572 2.06 36.94 -16.68
C GLU A 572 1.98 35.44 -16.32
N ASN A 573 1.81 34.59 -17.35
CA ASN A 573 1.88 33.14 -17.24
C ASN A 573 3.07 32.63 -18.08
N ALA A 574 3.86 31.71 -17.52
CA ALA A 574 5.01 31.11 -18.19
C ALA A 574 4.88 29.58 -18.19
N LEU A 575 5.24 28.93 -19.30
CA LEU A 575 5.29 27.47 -19.39
C LEU A 575 6.74 27.02 -19.28
N HIS A 576 7.03 26.29 -18.21
CA HIS A 576 8.37 25.83 -17.88
C HIS A 576 8.57 24.38 -18.29
N VAL A 577 9.76 24.07 -18.81
CA VAL A 577 10.15 22.72 -19.21
C VAL A 577 11.54 22.41 -18.66
N ALA A 578 11.66 21.40 -17.80
CA ALA A 578 12.92 20.94 -17.24
C ALA A 578 13.25 19.49 -17.66
N ARG A 579 14.52 19.25 -17.96
CA ARG A 579 15.03 17.92 -18.33
C ARG A 579 15.89 17.32 -17.23
N ILE A 580 15.72 16.02 -17.01
CA ILE A 580 16.37 15.24 -15.96
C ILE A 580 17.06 14.05 -16.63
N GLY A 581 18.33 13.77 -16.33
CA GLY A 581 18.97 12.54 -16.78
C GLY A 581 18.31 11.30 -16.16
N ALA A 582 18.29 10.18 -16.87
CA ALA A 582 17.61 8.96 -16.41
C ALA A 582 18.18 8.37 -15.09
N ARG A 583 19.27 8.92 -14.54
CA ARG A 583 19.83 8.56 -13.22
C ARG A 583 19.48 9.56 -12.12
N GLY A 584 18.63 10.55 -12.39
CA GLY A 584 18.33 11.67 -11.48
C GLY A 584 19.37 12.79 -11.52
N ASP A 585 20.30 12.76 -12.47
CA ASP A 585 21.31 13.79 -12.67
C ASP A 585 20.75 15.00 -13.43
N LEU A 586 20.76 16.16 -12.77
CA LEU A 586 20.46 17.45 -13.39
C LEU A 586 21.65 17.93 -14.22
N ALA A 587 21.44 18.20 -15.50
CA ALA A 587 22.47 18.68 -16.42
C ALA A 587 23.00 20.06 -15.96
N GLY A 588 24.20 20.07 -15.36
CA GLY A 588 24.80 21.28 -14.79
C GLY A 588 24.44 21.56 -13.32
N GLY A 589 23.72 20.67 -12.64
CA GLY A 589 23.46 20.76 -11.19
C GLY A 589 22.31 21.67 -10.76
N GLN A 590 21.52 22.19 -11.71
CA GLN A 590 20.24 22.86 -11.52
C GLN A 590 19.27 22.38 -12.62
N PRO A 591 17.94 22.50 -12.43
CA PRO A 591 16.98 22.23 -13.49
C PRO A 591 17.23 23.17 -14.67
N GLU A 592 17.47 22.62 -15.86
CA GLU A 592 17.58 23.43 -17.07
C GLU A 592 16.19 23.80 -17.57
N VAL A 593 15.62 24.85 -16.98
CA VAL A 593 14.30 25.37 -17.34
C VAL A 593 14.38 26.16 -18.65
N LEU A 594 13.68 25.68 -19.68
CA LEU A 594 13.20 26.53 -20.76
C LEU A 594 11.93 27.23 -20.26
N SER A 595 11.98 28.56 -20.14
CA SER A 595 10.77 29.37 -19.98
C SER A 595 10.17 29.63 -21.36
N ILE A 596 8.84 29.60 -21.42
CA ILE A 596 8.06 29.92 -22.61
C ILE A 596 7.11 31.02 -22.15
N ASP A 597 7.53 32.26 -22.42
CA ASP A 597 6.82 33.46 -22.04
C ASP A 597 5.74 33.69 -23.12
N ASP A 598 4.50 33.33 -22.81
CA ASP A 598 3.37 33.29 -23.74
C ASP A 598 2.14 33.89 -23.04
N ASP A 599 1.89 35.18 -23.29
CA ASP A 599 0.76 35.96 -22.76
C ASP A 599 -0.61 35.32 -23.00
N THR A 600 -0.72 34.31 -23.87
CA THR A 600 -1.96 33.57 -24.17
C THR A 600 -2.13 32.29 -23.34
N LEU A 601 -1.15 31.92 -22.51
CA LEU A 601 -1.22 30.80 -21.56
C LEU A 601 -2.35 30.99 -20.54
N LEU A 602 -3.11 29.92 -20.31
CA LEU A 602 -4.16 29.88 -19.30
C LEU A 602 -3.64 29.30 -17.98
N GLY A 603 -3.42 30.18 -17.00
CA GLY A 603 -3.09 29.79 -15.63
C GLY A 603 -4.08 28.75 -15.07
N GLY A 604 -3.54 27.72 -14.40
CA GLY A 604 -4.31 26.61 -13.82
C GLY A 604 -4.58 25.40 -14.73
N TYR A 605 -4.14 25.41 -15.99
CA TYR A 605 -4.29 24.28 -16.91
C TYR A 605 -2.95 23.53 -17.09
N PRO A 606 -2.83 22.26 -16.67
CA PRO A 606 -1.56 21.54 -16.77
C PRO A 606 -1.24 21.15 -18.22
N PRO A 607 0.00 21.33 -18.71
CA PRO A 607 0.39 20.88 -20.04
C PRO A 607 0.30 19.35 -20.15
N VAL A 608 0.34 18.81 -21.37
CA VAL A 608 0.62 17.39 -21.63
C VAL A 608 1.86 17.25 -22.50
N ILE A 609 2.63 16.18 -22.27
CA ILE A 609 3.91 15.95 -22.95
C ILE A 609 4.04 14.48 -23.33
N THR A 610 4.61 14.20 -24.50
CA THR A 610 4.97 12.85 -24.95
C THR A 610 6.34 12.87 -25.63
N HIS A 611 6.92 11.70 -25.89
CA HIS A 611 8.19 11.57 -26.62
C HIS A 611 8.01 10.71 -27.87
N ASP A 612 8.30 11.26 -29.05
CA ASP A 612 7.94 10.66 -30.34
C ASP A 612 9.06 9.86 -31.03
N GLY A 613 10.17 9.67 -30.32
CA GLY A 613 11.36 8.98 -30.80
C GLY A 613 12.52 9.92 -31.17
N GLU A 614 12.24 11.19 -31.49
CA GLU A 614 13.26 12.20 -31.82
C GLU A 614 13.18 13.43 -30.89
N ALA A 615 11.96 13.87 -30.57
CA ALA A 615 11.69 15.03 -29.75
C ALA A 615 10.66 14.72 -28.66
N PHE A 616 10.60 15.63 -27.67
CA PHE A 616 9.43 15.76 -26.84
C PHE A 616 8.42 16.66 -27.55
N LEU A 617 7.17 16.22 -27.64
CA LEU A 617 6.05 17.03 -28.09
C LEU A 617 5.27 17.47 -26.84
N LEU A 618 5.26 18.78 -26.62
CA LEU A 618 4.53 19.47 -25.56
C LEU A 618 3.26 20.09 -26.15
N VAL A 619 2.12 19.99 -25.46
CA VAL A 619 0.85 20.63 -25.84
C VAL A 619 0.23 21.28 -24.61
N TRP A 620 -0.22 22.53 -24.75
CA TRP A 620 -0.84 23.34 -23.71
C TRP A 620 -2.03 24.13 -24.26
N PRO A 621 -2.95 24.60 -23.41
CA PRO A 621 -4.06 25.41 -23.86
C PRO A 621 -3.67 26.90 -23.87
N THR A 622 -3.95 27.55 -24.98
CA THR A 622 -3.87 29.01 -25.12
C THR A 622 -5.23 29.61 -25.44
N HIS A 623 -5.35 30.93 -25.33
CA HIS A 623 -6.59 31.65 -25.60
C HIS A 623 -6.34 32.93 -26.42
N ASP A 624 -7.06 33.07 -27.54
CA ASP A 624 -7.15 34.30 -28.33
C ASP A 624 -8.62 34.69 -28.53
N ALA A 625 -8.94 35.98 -28.38
CA ALA A 625 -10.21 36.59 -28.76
C ALA A 625 -11.51 35.80 -28.42
N HIS A 626 -11.59 35.20 -27.23
CA HIS A 626 -12.71 34.36 -26.74
C HIS A 626 -12.77 32.91 -27.27
N LEU A 627 -11.71 32.42 -27.90
CA LEU A 627 -11.56 31.02 -28.33
C LEU A 627 -10.36 30.37 -27.63
N PHE A 628 -10.54 29.10 -27.27
CA PHE A 628 -9.49 28.26 -26.73
C PHE A 628 -8.80 27.50 -27.87
N HIS A 629 -7.49 27.35 -27.77
CA HIS A 629 -6.64 26.61 -28.69
C HIS A 629 -5.79 25.62 -27.90
N LEU A 630 -5.44 24.49 -28.52
CA LEU A 630 -4.37 23.62 -28.04
C LEU A 630 -3.13 23.92 -28.88
N THR A 631 -2.19 24.64 -28.30
CA THR A 631 -0.91 24.98 -28.91
C THR A 631 0.10 23.90 -28.58
N GLY A 632 0.84 23.45 -29.59
CA GLY A 632 1.90 22.46 -29.47
C GLY A 632 3.26 23.04 -29.82
N TRP A 633 4.31 22.46 -29.24
CA TRP A 633 5.69 22.77 -29.60
C TRP A 633 6.59 21.57 -29.39
N ARG A 634 7.72 21.54 -30.10
CA ARG A 634 8.67 20.42 -30.11
C ARG A 634 9.95 20.84 -29.40
N VAL A 635 10.42 20.01 -28.48
CA VAL A 635 11.62 20.27 -27.66
C VAL A 635 12.63 19.15 -27.86
N THR A 636 13.90 19.50 -28.12
CA THR A 636 14.97 18.54 -28.37
C THR A 636 15.19 17.59 -27.19
N ALA A 637 15.14 16.27 -27.43
CA ALA A 637 15.54 15.29 -26.42
C ALA A 637 17.05 15.34 -26.11
N THR A 638 17.86 15.62 -27.14
CA THR A 638 19.34 15.65 -27.06
C THR A 638 19.92 17.06 -26.92
N GLY A 639 21.25 17.15 -26.75
CA GLY A 639 21.98 18.43 -26.67
C GLY A 639 22.17 18.93 -25.24
N PRO A 640 23.00 19.97 -25.02
CA PRO A 640 23.34 20.42 -23.68
C PRO A 640 22.18 21.10 -22.95
N ARG A 641 21.10 21.52 -23.62
CA ARG A 641 19.88 22.15 -23.06
C ARG A 641 18.60 21.71 -23.77
N PRO A 642 17.43 21.72 -23.10
CA PRO A 642 16.14 21.71 -23.80
C PRO A 642 16.07 22.90 -24.75
N THR A 643 15.86 22.63 -26.03
CA THR A 643 15.84 23.65 -27.08
C THR A 643 14.60 23.45 -27.94
N ALA A 644 13.91 24.54 -28.29
CA ALA A 644 12.78 24.51 -29.20
C ALA A 644 13.17 24.03 -30.61
N VAL A 645 12.24 23.36 -31.29
CA VAL A 645 12.37 22.87 -32.67
C VAL A 645 11.25 23.45 -33.52
N GLY A 646 11.57 24.51 -34.26
CA GLY A 646 10.60 25.31 -35.02
C GLY A 646 9.85 26.31 -34.14
N GLU A 647 8.76 26.86 -34.67
CA GLU A 647 7.84 27.74 -33.95
C GLU A 647 6.72 26.92 -33.26
N PRO A 648 6.01 27.47 -32.26
CA PRO A 648 4.76 26.90 -31.77
C PRO A 648 3.70 26.80 -32.88
N PHE A 649 2.80 25.83 -32.78
CA PHE A 649 1.77 25.56 -33.78
C PHE A 649 0.42 25.23 -33.12
N VAL A 650 -0.69 25.54 -33.79
CA VAL A 650 -2.03 25.15 -33.33
C VAL A 650 -2.27 23.67 -33.66
N ALA A 651 -2.32 22.83 -32.63
CA ALA A 651 -2.60 21.39 -32.75
C ALA A 651 -4.10 21.10 -32.85
N ALA A 652 -4.93 21.87 -32.14
CA ALA A 652 -6.38 21.99 -32.33
C ALA A 652 -6.81 23.43 -31.99
N GLY A 653 -7.89 23.94 -32.56
CA GLY A 653 -8.28 25.35 -32.40
C GLY A 653 -9.78 25.60 -32.53
N SER A 654 -10.19 26.82 -32.18
CA SER A 654 -11.59 27.27 -32.16
C SER A 654 -12.49 26.50 -31.17
N LEU A 655 -11.91 26.00 -30.07
CA LEU A 655 -12.65 25.33 -29.00
C LEU A 655 -13.40 26.39 -28.19
N GLN A 656 -14.73 26.24 -28.03
CA GLN A 656 -15.56 27.30 -27.43
C GLN A 656 -15.40 27.41 -25.92
N THR A 657 -15.21 26.27 -25.24
CA THR A 657 -14.74 26.21 -23.85
C THR A 657 -13.87 24.97 -23.66
N MET A 658 -12.86 25.06 -22.79
CA MET A 658 -12.12 23.91 -22.28
C MET A 658 -12.27 23.82 -20.76
N ARG A 659 -12.17 22.60 -20.22
CA ARG A 659 -12.01 22.31 -18.79
C ARG A 659 -10.57 21.91 -18.49
N ALA A 660 -10.11 22.17 -17.26
CA ALA A 660 -8.73 21.90 -16.85
C ALA A 660 -8.40 20.39 -16.86
N GLY A 661 -7.37 20.01 -17.61
CA GLY A 661 -6.94 18.61 -17.75
C GLY A 661 -7.85 17.71 -18.60
N SER A 662 -8.65 18.30 -19.50
CA SER A 662 -9.55 17.60 -20.42
C SER A 662 -8.94 17.29 -21.80
N TYR A 663 -7.64 17.00 -21.84
CA TYR A 663 -6.92 16.52 -23.03
C TYR A 663 -5.79 15.56 -22.63
N ALA A 664 -5.37 14.72 -23.57
CA ALA A 664 -4.27 13.76 -23.41
C ALA A 664 -3.55 13.51 -24.73
N LEU A 665 -2.32 12.99 -24.66
CA LEU A 665 -1.40 12.87 -25.79
C LEU A 665 -0.57 11.60 -25.67
N ALA A 666 -0.53 10.78 -26.73
CA ALA A 666 0.35 9.61 -26.83
C ALA A 666 1.00 9.53 -28.22
N SER A 667 2.20 8.94 -28.31
CA SER A 667 2.92 8.77 -29.57
C SER A 667 2.99 7.32 -30.04
N GLU A 668 2.81 7.10 -31.34
CA GLU A 668 3.15 5.84 -32.04
C GLU A 668 4.64 5.73 -32.43
N GLY A 669 5.45 6.70 -32.00
CA GLY A 669 6.82 6.91 -32.43
C GLY A 669 6.91 7.53 -33.84
N ASN A 670 8.14 7.60 -34.36
CA ASN A 670 8.46 8.11 -35.70
C ASN A 670 7.92 9.54 -35.97
N GLY A 671 7.85 10.37 -34.93
CA GLY A 671 7.32 11.73 -35.03
C GLY A 671 5.79 11.87 -34.93
N VAL A 672 5.02 10.78 -34.92
CA VAL A 672 3.55 10.82 -34.98
C VAL A 672 2.92 10.64 -33.60
N SER A 673 1.85 11.39 -33.31
CA SER A 673 1.11 11.30 -32.04
C SER A 673 -0.39 11.45 -32.23
N LEU A 674 -1.19 10.92 -31.31
CA LEU A 674 -2.62 11.15 -31.20
C LEU A 674 -2.89 12.12 -30.04
N LEU A 675 -3.40 13.31 -30.37
CA LEU A 675 -3.95 14.26 -29.40
C LEU A 675 -5.45 14.02 -29.28
N ILE A 676 -5.97 13.91 -28.05
CA ILE A 676 -7.40 13.82 -27.76
C ILE A 676 -7.81 14.92 -26.78
N TRP A 677 -9.01 15.50 -26.97
CA TRP A 677 -9.56 16.54 -26.11
C TRP A 677 -11.09 16.45 -25.98
N GLU A 678 -11.61 17.08 -24.94
CA GLU A 678 -13.03 17.38 -24.73
C GLU A 678 -13.39 18.66 -25.53
N ASP A 679 -14.21 18.51 -26.56
CA ASP A 679 -14.83 19.61 -27.29
C ASP A 679 -16.25 19.87 -26.76
N THR A 680 -16.72 21.11 -26.86
CA THR A 680 -17.99 21.54 -26.24
C THR A 680 -18.99 22.00 -27.29
N PHE A 681 -20.12 21.31 -27.37
CA PHE A 681 -21.20 21.59 -28.33
C PHE A 681 -22.42 22.19 -27.62
N TYR A 682 -22.75 23.44 -27.96
CA TYR A 682 -23.95 24.10 -27.47
C TYR A 682 -25.20 23.61 -28.22
N GLY A 683 -25.83 22.56 -27.68
CA GLY A 683 -27.14 22.10 -28.10
C GLY A 683 -28.27 23.06 -27.67
N PRO A 684 -29.47 22.95 -28.27
CA PRO A 684 -30.63 23.75 -27.90
C PRO A 684 -31.30 23.24 -26.60
N GLY A 685 -30.57 23.25 -25.48
CA GLY A 685 -31.06 22.88 -24.16
C GLY A 685 -29.96 22.80 -23.11
N ASP A 686 -28.92 22.03 -23.40
CA ASP A 686 -27.81 21.73 -22.50
C ASP A 686 -26.44 21.87 -23.20
N VAL A 687 -25.38 21.88 -22.40
CA VAL A 687 -23.99 21.86 -22.87
C VAL A 687 -23.53 20.41 -23.00
N ASP A 688 -23.56 19.90 -24.23
CA ASP A 688 -23.00 18.59 -24.55
C ASP A 688 -21.48 18.68 -24.66
N TYR A 689 -20.79 17.67 -24.15
CA TYR A 689 -19.35 17.48 -24.34
C TYR A 689 -19.15 16.29 -25.29
N GLU A 690 -18.10 16.32 -26.10
CA GLU A 690 -17.70 15.19 -26.93
C GLU A 690 -16.18 15.04 -26.96
N LEU A 691 -15.70 13.80 -27.04
CA LEU A 691 -14.27 13.58 -27.25
C LEU A 691 -13.95 13.65 -28.73
N ARG A 692 -12.93 14.42 -29.07
CA ARG A 692 -12.34 14.52 -30.41
C ARG A 692 -10.88 14.19 -30.36
N ALA A 693 -10.39 13.56 -31.42
CA ALA A 693 -8.98 13.22 -31.56
C ALA A 693 -8.43 13.65 -32.92
N VAL A 694 -7.13 13.93 -32.99
CA VAL A 694 -6.43 14.22 -34.25
C VAL A 694 -5.02 13.65 -34.20
N ARG A 695 -4.56 13.08 -35.31
CA ARG A 695 -3.17 12.62 -35.43
C ARG A 695 -2.29 13.79 -35.86
N LEU A 696 -1.25 14.06 -35.08
CA LEU A 696 -0.24 15.09 -35.29
C LEU A 696 1.00 14.44 -35.92
N GLY A 697 1.57 15.07 -36.94
CA GLY A 697 2.71 14.55 -37.69
C GLY A 697 4.09 14.87 -37.08
N PRO A 698 5.19 14.44 -37.75
CA PRO A 698 6.56 14.75 -37.34
C PRO A 698 6.90 16.25 -37.31
N THR A 699 6.08 17.09 -37.93
CA THR A 699 6.17 18.56 -37.88
C THR A 699 5.26 19.19 -36.82
N GLY A 700 4.46 18.39 -36.11
CA GLY A 700 3.44 18.84 -35.17
C GLY A 700 2.06 19.08 -35.78
N PHE A 701 1.98 19.43 -37.07
CA PHE A 701 0.69 19.72 -37.72
C PHE A 701 -0.23 18.50 -37.82
N PRO A 702 -1.57 18.70 -37.77
CA PRO A 702 -2.56 17.66 -38.07
C PRO A 702 -2.33 16.94 -39.40
N LEU A 703 -2.51 15.62 -39.40
CA LEU A 703 -2.45 14.73 -40.57
C LEU A 703 -3.82 14.59 -41.29
N GLY A 704 -4.85 15.28 -40.80
CA GLY A 704 -6.22 15.25 -41.31
C GLY A 704 -7.15 16.05 -40.40
N ASP A 705 -8.46 15.98 -40.66
CA ASP A 705 -9.49 16.56 -39.79
C ASP A 705 -9.60 15.83 -38.44
N SER A 706 -10.20 16.48 -37.43
CA SER A 706 -10.48 15.86 -36.14
C SER A 706 -11.55 14.77 -36.25
N VAL A 707 -11.24 13.54 -35.81
CA VAL A 707 -12.23 12.46 -35.71
C VAL A 707 -13.02 12.58 -34.40
N ARG A 708 -14.31 12.21 -34.46
CA ARG A 708 -15.21 12.18 -33.30
C ARG A 708 -15.11 10.83 -32.61
N VAL A 709 -14.81 10.81 -31.32
CA VAL A 709 -14.60 9.58 -30.53
C VAL A 709 -15.88 9.18 -29.78
N THR A 710 -16.68 10.15 -29.33
CA THR A 710 -17.95 9.93 -28.61
C THR A 710 -19.06 10.86 -29.11
N SER A 711 -20.32 10.54 -28.79
CA SER A 711 -21.48 11.31 -29.28
C SER A 711 -22.58 11.46 -28.22
N GLY A 712 -22.97 12.71 -27.92
CA GLY A 712 -24.17 13.04 -27.12
C GLY A 712 -24.12 12.52 -25.68
N VAL A 713 -22.98 12.69 -25.01
CA VAL A 713 -22.73 12.18 -23.65
C VAL A 713 -21.77 13.10 -22.91
N SER A 714 -22.09 13.53 -21.69
CA SER A 714 -21.13 14.25 -20.85
C SER A 714 -19.92 13.35 -20.56
N VAL A 715 -18.75 13.71 -21.11
CA VAL A 715 -17.52 12.91 -21.07
C VAL A 715 -16.34 13.76 -20.68
N HIS A 716 -15.53 13.26 -19.74
CA HIS A 716 -14.47 14.04 -19.10
C HIS A 716 -13.21 13.21 -18.86
N HIS A 717 -12.10 13.91 -18.58
CA HIS A 717 -10.80 13.33 -18.22
C HIS A 717 -10.32 12.23 -19.18
N PRO A 718 -10.16 12.53 -20.49
CA PRO A 718 -9.56 11.58 -21.41
C PRO A 718 -8.14 11.20 -20.98
N ARG A 719 -7.78 9.95 -21.27
CA ARG A 719 -6.43 9.41 -21.23
C ARG A 719 -6.21 8.61 -22.50
N VAL A 720 -4.97 8.55 -22.97
CA VAL A 720 -4.61 7.79 -24.17
C VAL A 720 -3.23 7.16 -24.00
N THR A 721 -3.08 5.93 -24.46
CA THR A 721 -1.80 5.25 -24.60
C THR A 721 -1.74 4.51 -25.94
N PHE A 722 -0.56 4.08 -26.36
CA PHE A 722 -0.35 3.37 -27.63
C PHE A 722 0.33 2.03 -27.38
N ASP A 723 -0.29 0.93 -27.81
CA ASP A 723 0.14 -0.43 -27.45
C ASP A 723 1.23 -1.03 -28.37
N GLY A 724 1.65 -0.27 -29.38
CA GLY A 724 2.53 -0.76 -30.45
C GLY A 724 1.80 -0.98 -31.77
N GLU A 725 0.49 -1.23 -31.76
CA GLU A 725 -0.37 -1.38 -32.94
C GLU A 725 -1.42 -0.27 -33.02
N VAL A 726 -2.14 -0.03 -31.92
CA VAL A 726 -3.34 0.82 -31.80
C VAL A 726 -3.25 1.74 -30.58
N TYR A 727 -4.05 2.80 -30.57
CA TYR A 727 -4.23 3.66 -29.40
C TYR A 727 -5.39 3.14 -28.54
N LEU A 728 -5.20 2.95 -27.24
CA LEU A 728 -6.32 2.84 -26.29
C LEU A 728 -6.63 4.22 -25.74
N VAL A 729 -7.88 4.65 -25.89
CA VAL A 729 -8.42 5.82 -25.21
C VAL A 729 -9.28 5.35 -24.03
N SER A 730 -9.16 5.98 -22.86
CA SER A 730 -10.09 5.87 -21.74
C SER A 730 -10.64 7.23 -21.31
N TRP A 731 -11.84 7.27 -20.72
CA TRP A 731 -12.49 8.48 -20.21
C TRP A 731 -13.55 8.16 -19.14
N GLN A 732 -14.07 9.18 -18.47
CA GLN A 732 -15.28 9.08 -17.65
C GLN A 732 -16.51 9.48 -18.44
N ARG A 733 -17.55 8.65 -18.43
CA ARG A 733 -18.89 8.96 -18.96
C ARG A 733 -19.82 9.25 -17.79
N ARG A 734 -20.38 10.46 -17.72
CA ARG A 734 -21.35 10.82 -16.68
C ARG A 734 -22.79 10.52 -17.14
N ARG A 735 -23.58 9.91 -16.24
CA ARG A 735 -25.01 9.62 -16.40
C ARG A 735 -25.73 9.99 -15.10
N GLY A 736 -26.40 11.15 -15.08
CA GLY A 736 -26.88 11.73 -13.81
C GLY A 736 -25.69 12.05 -12.91
N ASP A 737 -25.64 11.46 -11.71
CA ASP A 737 -24.50 11.58 -10.79
C ASP A 737 -23.56 10.37 -10.81
N ASN A 738 -23.83 9.38 -11.67
CA ASN A 738 -22.96 8.22 -11.86
C ASN A 738 -21.82 8.60 -12.84
N GLU A 739 -20.58 8.31 -12.46
CA GLU A 739 -19.42 8.36 -13.37
C GLU A 739 -18.94 6.94 -13.66
N GLU A 740 -19.04 6.52 -14.93
CA GLU A 740 -18.59 5.22 -15.44
C GLU A 740 -17.26 5.36 -16.17
N SER A 741 -16.32 4.43 -15.99
CA SER A 741 -15.09 4.38 -16.80
C SER A 741 -15.33 3.66 -18.13
N TRP A 742 -15.10 4.36 -19.25
CA TRP A 742 -15.27 3.88 -20.63
C TRP A 742 -13.95 3.98 -21.41
N GLY A 743 -13.86 3.26 -22.53
CA GLY A 743 -12.75 3.35 -23.46
C GLY A 743 -13.12 2.96 -24.89
N THR A 744 -12.23 3.23 -25.83
CA THR A 744 -12.31 2.76 -27.22
C THR A 744 -10.93 2.69 -27.83
N TRP A 745 -10.76 1.89 -28.88
CA TRP A 745 -9.52 1.82 -29.63
C TRP A 745 -9.56 2.80 -30.80
N ILE A 746 -8.39 3.37 -31.14
CA ILE A 746 -8.21 4.19 -32.33
C ILE A 746 -7.05 3.64 -33.16
N GLY A 747 -7.33 3.34 -34.43
CA GLY A 747 -6.36 2.81 -35.38
C GLY A 747 -5.33 3.85 -35.83
N ARG A 748 -4.22 3.40 -36.43
CA ARG A 748 -3.22 4.31 -37.01
C ARG A 748 -3.71 5.08 -38.24
N ASP A 749 -4.87 4.73 -38.79
CA ASP A 749 -5.57 5.49 -39.81
C ASP A 749 -6.51 6.57 -39.22
N GLY A 750 -6.76 6.53 -37.91
CA GLY A 750 -7.74 7.37 -37.22
C GLY A 750 -9.14 6.74 -37.11
N SER A 751 -9.34 5.49 -37.54
CA SER A 751 -10.60 4.76 -37.32
C SER A 751 -10.84 4.56 -35.81
N VAL A 752 -12.10 4.66 -35.37
CA VAL A 752 -12.51 4.51 -33.96
C VAL A 752 -13.33 3.24 -33.82
N PHE A 753 -12.96 2.31 -32.94
CA PHE A 753 -13.65 1.03 -32.81
C PHE A 753 -13.69 0.47 -31.37
N PRO A 754 -14.89 0.11 -30.86
CA PRO A 754 -16.22 0.42 -31.39
C PRO A 754 -16.55 1.93 -31.29
N GLU A 755 -17.37 2.44 -32.22
CA GLU A 755 -17.91 3.81 -32.12
C GLU A 755 -18.69 3.98 -30.80
N GLY A 756 -18.41 5.07 -30.06
CA GLY A 756 -19.00 5.32 -28.74
C GLY A 756 -18.40 4.51 -27.59
N GLY A 757 -17.53 3.54 -27.87
CA GLY A 757 -16.72 2.81 -26.90
C GLY A 757 -17.42 1.69 -26.13
N PHE A 758 -16.69 1.15 -25.15
CA PHE A 758 -17.08 0.06 -24.26
C PHE A 758 -16.77 0.42 -22.79
N PRO A 759 -17.50 -0.13 -21.80
CA PRO A 759 -17.18 0.06 -20.39
C PRO A 759 -15.88 -0.69 -20.01
N LEU A 760 -14.98 0.00 -19.31
CA LEU A 760 -13.74 -0.58 -18.77
C LEU A 760 -13.93 -1.24 -17.40
N SER A 761 -15.00 -0.86 -16.70
CA SER A 761 -15.45 -1.49 -15.45
C SER A 761 -16.91 -1.90 -15.60
N ALA A 762 -17.16 -3.21 -15.71
CA ALA A 762 -18.49 -3.77 -15.96
C ALA A 762 -19.29 -4.11 -14.68
N ASP A 763 -18.69 -3.97 -13.50
CA ASP A 763 -19.25 -4.45 -12.22
C ASP A 763 -20.35 -3.57 -11.61
N VAL A 764 -20.63 -2.39 -12.18
CA VAL A 764 -21.66 -1.49 -11.64
C VAL A 764 -23.07 -1.96 -12.07
N ARG A 765 -23.57 -3.01 -11.42
CA ARG A 765 -25.00 -3.35 -11.41
C ARG A 765 -25.74 -2.29 -10.60
N THR A 766 -26.42 -1.39 -11.30
CA THR A 766 -27.13 -0.26 -10.70
C THR A 766 -28.50 -0.65 -10.12
N ASP A 767 -28.61 -0.59 -8.80
CA ASP A 767 -29.82 -0.11 -8.07
C ASP A 767 -29.45 0.71 -6.80
N GLU A 768 -28.15 0.82 -6.47
CA GLU A 768 -27.63 1.46 -5.24
C GLU A 768 -26.85 2.76 -5.54
N ALA A 769 -26.62 3.59 -4.51
CA ALA A 769 -26.22 4.99 -4.67
C ALA A 769 -24.79 5.18 -5.20
N PRO A 770 -24.56 6.14 -6.13
CA PRO A 770 -23.26 6.30 -6.79
C PRO A 770 -22.19 6.92 -5.88
N SER A 771 -21.00 6.31 -5.91
CA SER A 771 -19.73 6.96 -5.59
C SER A 771 -19.03 7.32 -6.92
N PRO A 772 -18.38 8.50 -7.05
CA PRO A 772 -17.78 8.93 -8.32
C PRO A 772 -16.51 8.13 -8.66
N THR A 773 -16.65 7.19 -9.60
CA THR A 773 -15.53 6.39 -10.15
C THR A 773 -14.57 7.29 -10.92
N ARG A 774 -13.47 7.73 -10.29
CA ARG A 774 -12.47 8.58 -10.94
C ARG A 774 -11.85 7.90 -12.17
N ALA A 775 -11.40 8.74 -13.12
CA ALA A 775 -10.92 8.33 -14.43
C ALA A 775 -9.91 7.17 -14.40
N ALA A 776 -10.14 6.17 -15.25
CA ALA A 776 -9.22 5.07 -15.46
C ALA A 776 -7.98 5.55 -16.24
N VAL A 777 -6.79 5.34 -15.67
CA VAL A 777 -5.52 5.60 -16.36
C VAL A 777 -5.05 4.35 -17.09
N VAL A 778 -4.46 4.55 -18.27
CA VAL A 778 -4.01 3.49 -19.17
C VAL A 778 -2.57 3.75 -19.59
N SER A 779 -1.75 2.71 -19.62
CA SER A 779 -0.35 2.80 -20.02
C SER A 779 0.12 1.49 -20.63
N SER A 780 1.00 1.56 -21.62
CA SER A 780 1.51 0.39 -22.33
C SER A 780 3.05 0.34 -22.31
N PRO A 781 3.66 -0.82 -22.05
CA PRO A 781 5.08 -1.04 -22.33
C PRO A 781 5.36 -1.17 -23.85
N GLY A 782 4.32 -1.29 -24.67
CA GLY A 782 4.34 -1.75 -26.06
C GLY A 782 3.81 -3.18 -26.20
N GLU A 783 4.09 -3.80 -27.35
CA GLU A 783 3.94 -5.24 -27.61
C GLU A 783 2.52 -5.79 -27.37
N GLY A 784 1.48 -4.99 -27.62
CA GLY A 784 0.07 -5.41 -27.49
C GLY A 784 -0.37 -5.61 -26.03
N LEU A 785 0.38 -5.09 -25.06
CA LEU A 785 0.01 -5.12 -23.64
C LEU A 785 -0.43 -3.72 -23.22
N THR A 786 -1.58 -3.57 -22.54
CA THR A 786 -1.97 -2.30 -21.91
C THR A 786 -2.38 -2.56 -20.46
N LEU A 787 -1.74 -1.88 -19.52
CA LEU A 787 -2.16 -1.91 -18.12
C LEU A 787 -3.20 -0.82 -17.88
N LEU A 788 -4.34 -1.21 -17.32
CA LEU A 788 -5.43 -0.34 -16.88
C LEU A 788 -5.36 -0.21 -15.36
N ALA A 789 -5.36 1.00 -14.81
CA ALA A 789 -5.56 1.22 -13.39
C ALA A 789 -6.79 2.09 -13.11
N THR A 790 -7.63 1.63 -12.18
CA THR A 790 -8.88 2.28 -11.77
C THR A 790 -8.92 2.46 -10.26
N THR A 791 -9.47 3.58 -9.77
CA THR A 791 -9.88 3.68 -8.37
C THR A 791 -11.33 3.20 -8.23
N GLN A 792 -11.55 2.09 -7.54
CA GLN A 792 -12.87 1.56 -7.26
C GLN A 792 -13.16 1.67 -5.76
N SER A 793 -14.18 2.45 -5.39
CA SER A 793 -14.84 2.34 -4.10
C SER A 793 -15.84 1.20 -4.15
N ARG A 794 -15.83 0.31 -3.16
CA ARG A 794 -16.85 -0.74 -3.02
C ARG A 794 -17.99 -0.24 -2.14
N PHE A 795 -19.21 -0.59 -2.47
CA PHE A 795 -20.33 -0.54 -1.54
C PHE A 795 -20.60 -1.99 -1.16
N GLU A 796 -20.75 -2.28 0.13
CA GLU A 796 -21.18 -3.59 0.62
C GLU A 796 -22.32 -3.44 1.62
N GLU A 797 -23.34 -4.29 1.44
CA GLU A 797 -24.52 -4.47 2.28
C GLU A 797 -24.68 -5.99 2.44
N PRO A 798 -24.96 -6.49 3.65
CA PRO A 798 -26.34 -6.44 4.12
C PRO A 798 -26.48 -6.03 5.60
N GLY A 799 -27.08 -4.86 5.85
CA GLY A 799 -27.34 -4.34 7.20
C GLY A 799 -28.24 -3.11 7.31
N GLY A 800 -28.49 -2.36 6.21
CA GLY A 800 -29.21 -1.08 6.23
C GLY A 800 -28.37 0.11 6.71
N GLY A 801 -27.05 0.02 6.55
CA GLY A 801 -26.04 0.90 7.14
C GLY A 801 -24.99 1.35 6.12
N GLY A 802 -25.43 1.68 4.91
CA GLY A 802 -24.61 1.90 3.72
C GLY A 802 -23.25 2.58 3.92
N TYR A 803 -22.18 1.79 3.77
CA TYR A 803 -20.79 2.21 3.90
C TYR A 803 -20.07 2.18 2.55
N VAL A 804 -19.25 3.20 2.30
CA VAL A 804 -18.36 3.28 1.13
C VAL A 804 -16.97 2.80 1.54
N ASP A 805 -16.56 1.62 1.06
CA ASP A 805 -15.16 1.21 1.11
C ASP A 805 -14.32 2.27 0.37
N PRO A 806 -13.34 2.91 1.05
CA PRO A 806 -12.50 3.95 0.47
C PRO A 806 -11.90 3.50 -0.86
N ALA A 807 -11.98 4.36 -1.87
CA ALA A 807 -11.59 4.00 -3.23
C ALA A 807 -10.15 3.47 -3.29
N ARG A 808 -9.97 2.23 -3.75
CA ARG A 808 -8.67 1.55 -3.86
C ARG A 808 -8.24 1.49 -5.32
N VAL A 809 -6.95 1.71 -5.59
CA VAL A 809 -6.38 1.51 -6.92
C VAL A 809 -6.26 0.02 -7.20
N ARG A 810 -6.94 -0.42 -8.27
CA ARG A 810 -6.88 -1.78 -8.84
C ARG A 810 -6.19 -1.71 -10.19
N ALA A 811 -5.26 -2.61 -10.45
CA ALA A 811 -4.61 -2.76 -11.76
C ALA A 811 -5.14 -4.01 -12.48
N LYS A 812 -5.43 -3.90 -13.78
CA LYS A 812 -5.86 -5.01 -14.64
C LYS A 812 -5.11 -4.94 -15.96
N LEU A 813 -4.52 -6.05 -16.39
CA LEU A 813 -3.93 -6.14 -17.71
C LEU A 813 -5.04 -6.31 -18.78
N LEU A 814 -5.06 -5.39 -19.74
CA LEU A 814 -5.77 -5.53 -21.01
C LEU A 814 -4.75 -6.02 -22.04
N GLY A 815 -4.77 -7.31 -22.34
CA GLY A 815 -4.01 -7.82 -23.49
C GLY A 815 -4.75 -7.51 -24.79
N ASN A 816 -4.02 -7.19 -25.86
CA ASN A 816 -4.51 -7.29 -27.23
C ASN A 816 -4.91 -8.77 -27.48
N PRO A 817 -6.21 -9.11 -27.61
CA PRO A 817 -6.64 -10.51 -27.64
C PRO A 817 -6.22 -11.20 -28.94
N CYS A 818 -6.01 -10.43 -30.02
CA CYS A 818 -5.66 -10.94 -31.34
C CYS A 818 -4.31 -11.69 -31.35
N GLN A 819 -3.37 -11.32 -30.46
CA GLN A 819 -2.04 -11.95 -30.41
C GLN A 819 -1.94 -13.16 -29.46
N ARG A 820 -2.91 -13.37 -28.56
CA ARG A 820 -2.85 -14.45 -27.55
C ARG A 820 -3.46 -15.78 -28.01
N ALA A 821 -4.25 -15.79 -29.08
CA ALA A 821 -4.76 -17.02 -29.69
C ALA A 821 -3.66 -17.71 -30.51
N SER A 822 -3.15 -18.85 -30.03
CA SER A 822 -2.11 -19.65 -30.70
C SER A 822 -2.58 -20.35 -31.99
N ALA A 823 -3.88 -20.30 -32.28
CA ALA A 823 -4.41 -20.40 -33.63
C ALA A 823 -4.91 -19.01 -34.04
N PRO A 824 -4.50 -18.47 -35.21
CA PRO A 824 -5.04 -17.19 -35.68
C PRO A 824 -6.55 -17.32 -35.86
N VAL A 825 -7.31 -16.30 -35.43
CA VAL A 825 -8.74 -16.18 -35.74
C VAL A 825 -8.88 -15.87 -37.23
N THR A 826 -8.80 -16.91 -38.06
CA THR A 826 -8.90 -16.77 -39.51
C THR A 826 -10.31 -16.33 -39.87
N CYS A 827 -10.45 -15.09 -40.36
CA CYS A 827 -11.68 -14.56 -41.00
C CYS A 827 -11.92 -15.23 -42.37
N ALA A 828 -11.90 -16.56 -42.40
CA ALA A 828 -11.86 -17.41 -43.59
C ALA A 828 -13.22 -18.07 -43.85
N GLY A 829 -14.13 -17.28 -44.44
CA GLY A 829 -15.26 -17.79 -45.21
C GLY A 829 -15.08 -17.46 -46.69
N SER A 830 -15.81 -18.11 -47.58
CA SER A 830 -15.78 -17.85 -49.04
C SER A 830 -16.48 -16.54 -49.45
N ALA A 831 -16.49 -15.54 -48.57
CA ALA A 831 -17.07 -14.23 -48.77
C ALA A 831 -15.97 -13.20 -49.10
N CYS A 832 -16.31 -12.12 -49.79
CA CYS A 832 -15.41 -10.99 -49.99
C CYS A 832 -15.82 -9.86 -49.06
N VAL A 833 -14.97 -9.62 -48.08
CA VAL A 833 -15.26 -8.89 -46.84
C VAL A 833 -14.03 -8.12 -46.41
N GLU A 834 -14.21 -7.06 -45.63
CA GLU A 834 -13.10 -6.37 -44.98
C GLU A 834 -12.50 -7.26 -43.86
N ALA A 835 -11.26 -7.00 -43.44
CA ALA A 835 -10.68 -7.71 -42.29
C ALA A 835 -11.49 -7.38 -41.03
N GLY A 836 -12.03 -8.41 -40.36
CA GLY A 836 -12.79 -8.23 -39.12
C GLY A 836 -11.87 -7.97 -37.93
N TRP A 837 -12.37 -7.24 -36.93
CA TRP A 837 -11.70 -7.06 -35.64
C TRP A 837 -12.22 -8.06 -34.60
N CYS A 838 -11.33 -8.51 -33.72
CA CYS A 838 -11.70 -9.30 -32.54
C CYS A 838 -12.21 -8.36 -31.44
N HIS A 839 -13.43 -8.57 -30.96
CA HIS A 839 -14.00 -7.78 -29.88
C HIS A 839 -13.37 -8.16 -28.52
N PRO A 840 -12.70 -7.23 -27.82
CA PRO A 840 -11.70 -7.58 -26.83
C PRO A 840 -12.23 -8.03 -25.46
N LEU A 841 -13.54 -7.93 -25.23
CA LEU A 841 -14.20 -8.42 -24.02
C LEU A 841 -14.92 -9.77 -24.23
N THR A 842 -14.96 -10.29 -25.45
CA THR A 842 -15.69 -11.53 -25.80
C THR A 842 -14.87 -12.52 -26.65
N GLU A 843 -13.71 -12.11 -27.15
CA GLU A 843 -12.82 -12.91 -28.03
C GLU A 843 -13.48 -13.31 -29.38
N THR A 844 -14.65 -12.76 -29.69
CA THR A 844 -15.39 -13.00 -30.93
C THR A 844 -14.99 -12.01 -32.02
N CYS A 845 -14.75 -12.48 -33.25
CA CYS A 845 -14.72 -11.59 -34.40
C CYS A 845 -16.12 -10.98 -34.62
N GLU A 846 -16.23 -9.64 -34.61
CA GLU A 846 -17.48 -8.98 -34.94
C GLU A 846 -17.65 -8.83 -36.46
N ALA A 847 -18.91 -8.63 -36.89
CA ALA A 847 -19.35 -8.97 -38.23
C ALA A 847 -18.80 -8.03 -39.32
N GLN A 848 -18.28 -8.62 -40.39
CA GLN A 848 -17.59 -7.94 -41.47
C GLN A 848 -18.55 -7.25 -42.45
N VAL A 849 -18.15 -6.11 -43.00
CA VAL A 849 -18.87 -5.46 -44.12
C VAL A 849 -18.57 -6.21 -45.42
N PRO A 850 -19.58 -6.66 -46.20
CA PRO A 850 -19.38 -7.22 -47.53
C PRO A 850 -18.82 -6.17 -48.49
N ARG A 851 -17.75 -6.51 -49.23
CA ARG A 851 -17.14 -5.60 -50.20
C ARG A 851 -18.00 -5.46 -51.46
N PRO A 852 -18.00 -4.30 -52.14
CA PRO A 852 -18.74 -4.13 -53.39
C PRO A 852 -18.32 -5.11 -54.49
N ASP A 853 -19.28 -5.47 -55.34
CA ASP A 853 -19.07 -6.32 -56.51
C ASP A 853 -17.93 -5.80 -57.41
N GLY A 854 -17.09 -6.71 -57.89
CA GLY A 854 -15.89 -6.39 -58.67
C GLY A 854 -14.63 -6.11 -57.85
N THR A 855 -14.69 -6.10 -56.51
CA THR A 855 -13.48 -6.05 -55.68
C THR A 855 -12.71 -7.38 -55.77
N VAL A 856 -11.38 -7.33 -55.85
CA VAL A 856 -10.52 -8.53 -55.88
C VAL A 856 -10.42 -9.14 -54.48
N CYS A 857 -10.52 -10.47 -54.41
CA CYS A 857 -10.41 -11.29 -53.20
C CYS A 857 -9.67 -12.60 -53.52
N GLU A 858 -9.26 -13.36 -52.50
CA GLU A 858 -8.46 -14.58 -52.67
C GLU A 858 -9.23 -15.67 -53.43
N GLY A 859 -8.93 -15.80 -54.73
CA GLY A 859 -9.61 -16.68 -55.68
C GLY A 859 -10.15 -15.94 -56.91
N GLY A 860 -10.60 -14.68 -56.79
CA GLY A 860 -11.20 -13.96 -57.91
C GLY A 860 -11.88 -12.64 -57.56
N LEU A 861 -13.14 -12.48 -57.97
CA LEU A 861 -13.93 -11.25 -57.82
C LEU A 861 -15.07 -11.44 -56.82
N CYS A 862 -15.37 -10.38 -56.07
CA CYS A 862 -16.61 -10.29 -55.30
C CYS A 862 -17.81 -10.22 -56.25
N VAL A 863 -18.82 -11.06 -56.01
CA VAL A 863 -20.15 -10.94 -56.59
C VAL A 863 -21.18 -11.25 -55.50
N ALA A 864 -22.09 -10.32 -55.22
CA ALA A 864 -23.07 -10.40 -54.13
C ALA A 864 -22.44 -10.81 -52.78
N GLY A 865 -21.28 -10.22 -52.44
CA GLY A 865 -20.53 -10.52 -51.21
C GLY A 865 -19.82 -11.88 -51.19
N THR A 866 -19.91 -12.69 -52.25
CA THR A 866 -19.28 -14.02 -52.36
C THR A 866 -18.02 -13.96 -53.24
N CYS A 867 -16.97 -14.71 -52.90
CA CYS A 867 -15.81 -14.84 -53.78
C CYS A 867 -16.10 -15.81 -54.93
N VAL A 868 -16.11 -15.29 -56.16
CA VAL A 868 -16.28 -16.10 -57.37
C VAL A 868 -14.93 -16.20 -58.07
N PRO A 869 -14.39 -17.41 -58.28
CA PRO A 869 -13.09 -17.56 -58.92
C PRO A 869 -13.10 -17.07 -60.36
N SER A 870 -12.04 -16.38 -60.77
CA SER A 870 -11.95 -15.84 -62.13
C SER A 870 -11.73 -16.98 -63.13
N PRO A 871 -12.49 -17.07 -64.24
CA PRO A 871 -12.30 -18.11 -65.25
C PRO A 871 -10.96 -17.88 -65.97
N GLU A 872 -9.96 -18.69 -65.64
CA GLU A 872 -8.58 -18.50 -66.08
C GLU A 872 -8.38 -18.47 -67.60
N SER A 873 -7.40 -17.68 -68.02
CA SER A 873 -6.88 -17.64 -69.39
C SER A 873 -6.20 -18.95 -69.77
N THR A 874 -6.62 -19.55 -70.88
CA THR A 874 -6.09 -20.84 -71.37
C THR A 874 -4.62 -20.74 -71.78
N PRO A 875 -3.73 -21.66 -71.34
CA PRO A 875 -2.36 -21.74 -71.84
C PRO A 875 -2.30 -22.33 -73.27
N PRO A 876 -1.22 -22.05 -74.05
CA PRO A 876 -1.05 -22.56 -75.41
C PRO A 876 -0.65 -24.05 -75.44
N ALA A 877 -0.92 -24.72 -76.58
CA ALA A 877 -0.82 -26.17 -76.73
C ALA A 877 0.61 -26.72 -76.97
N GLU A 878 0.80 -27.98 -76.59
CA GLU A 878 2.05 -28.76 -76.66
C GLU A 878 2.11 -29.69 -77.91
N PRO A 879 3.29 -29.93 -78.52
CA PRO A 879 3.45 -30.82 -79.69
C PRO A 879 3.53 -32.33 -79.35
N PRO A 880 3.32 -33.23 -80.34
CA PRO A 880 3.15 -34.68 -80.11
C PRO A 880 4.47 -35.46 -79.81
N PRO A 881 4.37 -36.67 -79.22
CA PRO A 881 5.48 -37.34 -78.53
C PRO A 881 6.41 -38.22 -79.40
N ALA A 882 7.59 -38.50 -78.85
CA ALA A 882 8.53 -39.53 -79.31
C ALA A 882 8.29 -40.89 -78.59
N PRO A 883 8.71 -42.04 -79.15
CA PRO A 883 8.32 -43.37 -78.69
C PRO A 883 9.16 -43.94 -77.51
N LEU A 884 8.66 -45.05 -76.97
CA LEU A 884 9.11 -45.75 -75.76
C LEU A 884 10.31 -46.71 -75.92
N ASP A 885 10.92 -46.97 -74.75
CA ASP A 885 11.40 -48.26 -74.23
C ASP A 885 12.81 -48.84 -74.50
N VAL A 886 13.21 -49.67 -73.52
CA VAL A 886 14.42 -50.53 -73.40
C VAL A 886 15.76 -49.79 -73.19
N GLY A 887 16.61 -50.12 -72.19
CA GLY A 887 16.45 -51.08 -71.10
C GLY A 887 17.77 -51.36 -70.33
N ASP A 888 17.68 -52.26 -69.36
CA ASP A 888 18.75 -53.04 -68.69
C ASP A 888 19.85 -52.38 -67.81
N ASP A 889 19.88 -52.86 -66.56
CA ASP A 889 20.98 -52.91 -65.57
C ASP A 889 22.02 -54.02 -65.95
N PRO A 890 23.15 -54.25 -65.25
CA PRO A 890 23.91 -53.42 -64.30
C PRO A 890 25.47 -53.46 -64.49
N ALA A 891 26.18 -52.81 -63.56
CA ALA A 891 27.45 -53.23 -62.93
C ALA A 891 28.87 -52.83 -63.45
N ALA A 892 29.66 -52.36 -62.47
CA ALA A 892 31.09 -52.63 -62.19
C ALA A 892 32.25 -51.72 -62.69
N ALA A 893 33.15 -51.44 -61.73
CA ALA A 893 34.61 -51.23 -61.81
C ALA A 893 35.24 -49.93 -62.39
N GLY A 894 35.67 -49.04 -61.48
CA GLY A 894 37.10 -48.96 -61.10
C GLY A 894 38.04 -47.88 -61.70
N CYS A 895 38.71 -47.13 -60.81
CA CYS A 895 39.90 -46.25 -61.03
C CYS A 895 39.71 -44.99 -61.92
N GLY A 896 40.48 -43.90 -61.78
CA GLY A 896 41.46 -43.51 -60.74
C GLY A 896 42.31 -42.28 -61.14
N CYS A 897 43.00 -41.66 -60.17
CA CYS A 897 44.15 -40.72 -60.28
C CYS A 897 43.97 -39.22 -60.67
N HIS A 898 44.24 -38.35 -59.67
CA HIS A 898 45.21 -37.22 -59.66
C HIS A 898 45.11 -35.96 -60.57
N ALA A 899 44.76 -34.83 -59.93
CA ALA A 899 45.69 -33.74 -59.52
C ALA A 899 46.14 -32.55 -60.44
N VAL A 900 45.84 -31.33 -59.94
CA VAL A 900 46.79 -30.21 -59.66
C VAL A 900 47.23 -29.19 -60.77
N SER A 901 46.67 -27.96 -60.63
CA SER A 901 47.31 -26.61 -60.70
C SER A 901 47.48 -25.77 -61.99
N SER A 902 47.19 -24.46 -61.80
CA SER A 902 47.89 -23.26 -62.32
C SER A 902 47.71 -22.80 -63.78
N GLY A 903 47.84 -21.48 -64.02
CA GLY A 903 47.99 -20.90 -65.38
C GLY A 903 47.38 -19.50 -65.61
N SER A 904 48.12 -18.42 -65.32
CA SER A 904 47.73 -17.01 -65.51
C SER A 904 47.72 -16.50 -66.97
N SER A 905 46.90 -15.48 -67.31
CA SER A 905 47.30 -14.16 -67.90
C SER A 905 46.18 -13.43 -68.68
N GLY A 906 46.22 -12.08 -68.75
CA GLY A 906 45.39 -11.28 -69.68
C GLY A 906 45.00 -9.84 -69.22
N LEU A 907 45.44 -8.82 -69.96
CA LEU A 907 45.10 -7.36 -69.92
C LEU A 907 45.22 -6.81 -71.37
N PRO A 908 44.91 -5.54 -71.76
CA PRO A 908 44.45 -4.33 -71.00
C PRO A 908 43.25 -3.54 -71.63
N GLY A 909 42.87 -2.38 -71.04
CA GLY A 909 41.95 -1.36 -71.62
C GLY A 909 41.95 -0.01 -70.83
N LEU A 910 41.66 1.14 -71.48
CA LEU A 910 41.89 2.54 -71.01
C LEU A 910 40.98 3.56 -71.80
N PRO A 911 40.92 4.91 -71.56
CA PRO A 911 41.34 5.78 -70.42
C PRO A 911 40.42 7.02 -70.03
N ALA A 912 40.72 7.62 -68.85
CA ALA A 912 40.87 9.07 -68.49
C ALA A 912 39.78 10.20 -68.56
N LEU A 913 39.74 11.03 -67.49
CA LEU A 913 39.78 12.52 -67.51
C LEU A 913 40.27 13.12 -66.14
N LEU A 914 40.68 14.40 -66.07
CA LEU A 914 41.27 15.12 -64.88
C LEU A 914 40.39 16.32 -64.42
N GLY A 915 40.57 17.07 -63.30
CA GLY A 915 41.59 17.20 -62.22
C GLY A 915 41.03 18.05 -61.03
N LEU A 916 41.69 18.97 -60.27
CA LEU A 916 43.09 19.46 -60.16
C LEU A 916 43.27 20.47 -58.95
N LEU A 917 44.27 20.27 -58.04
CA LEU A 917 45.06 21.23 -57.16
C LEU A 917 44.42 22.47 -56.42
N ALA A 918 44.95 23.09 -55.31
CA ALA A 918 45.91 22.71 -54.23
C ALA A 918 46.11 23.80 -53.11
N LEU A 919 46.58 23.37 -51.91
CA LEU A 919 47.51 24.00 -50.92
C LEU A 919 47.26 25.37 -50.21
N LEU A 920 47.21 25.34 -48.85
CA LEU A 920 47.82 26.25 -47.84
C LEU A 920 47.48 25.74 -46.39
N GLY A 921 48.00 26.20 -45.24
CA GLY A 921 49.16 27.08 -44.94
C GLY A 921 49.24 27.59 -43.47
N CYS A 922 50.25 27.15 -42.69
CA CYS A 922 50.58 27.57 -41.28
C CYS A 922 49.52 27.24 -40.18
N ARG A 923 49.81 26.84 -38.92
CA ARG A 923 50.83 27.12 -37.86
C ARG A 923 50.60 28.38 -37.00
N VAL A 924 50.14 28.16 -35.76
CA VAL A 924 50.43 28.86 -34.46
C VAL A 924 49.44 28.32 -33.41
N SER A 925 49.65 28.22 -32.09
CA SER A 925 50.71 27.61 -31.26
C SER A 925 50.24 27.73 -29.79
N ARG A 926 50.37 26.65 -29.00
CA ARG A 926 50.27 26.53 -27.51
C ARG A 926 50.10 27.82 -26.67
N ARG A 927 49.24 27.76 -25.63
CA ARG A 927 49.68 27.78 -24.20
C ARG A 927 48.59 27.36 -23.20
N ARG A 928 49.00 27.07 -21.95
CA ARG A 928 48.18 26.74 -20.77
C ARG A 928 48.19 27.90 -19.76
N ALA A 929 47.03 28.20 -19.14
CA ALA A 929 46.82 28.59 -17.73
C ALA A 929 45.27 28.67 -17.55
N ALA A 930 44.58 28.14 -16.55
CA ALA A 930 44.81 27.86 -15.12
C ALA A 930 44.49 29.06 -14.19
N ARG A 931 43.37 28.92 -13.45
CA ARG A 931 42.83 29.79 -12.37
C ARG A 931 42.47 31.23 -12.74
N ALA A 932 41.17 31.52 -12.79
CA ALA A 932 40.47 31.87 -11.55
C ALA A 932 39.58 30.67 -11.16
#